data_AF-A0A158P4W1-F1
#
_entry.id   AF-A0A158P4W1-F1
#
_cell.length_a   1.000
_cell.length_b   1.000
_cell.length_c   1.000
_cell.angle_alpha   90.00
_cell.angle_beta   90.00
_cell.angle_gamma   90.00
#
_symmetry.space_group_name_H-M   'P 1'
#
loop_
_entity.id
_entity.type
_entity.pdbx_description
1 polymer ?
#
loop_
_entity_poly.entity_id
_entity_poly.type
_entity_poly.pdbx_seq_one_letter_code
_entity_poly.pdbx_strand_id
1 'polypeptide(L)'
;MFIHLLIWTFQFCLLIQKTYSFRTPKHDSLFYYKSRDGVFLTNPTNHSTSYGIYVAGKTITIDIPTSVANVSDILNWKVINLNEGQLMFAHQNKPYILINREIIREMEYSGELSDSIIVFSDNEALHVPTIFNPNLTGPVPKGNYIELLYFDDQSEKVSVKRSLPMLEDDWKFIIEWKMTDYIHFDDKLYLLIKRSISKANSRSVIQEISIIRLCLDKGSELISSAVEIHFTREAFESSKIIDLVFVFLFKPSYDETNRYQLHTTELQYSSNTKFYYVYYIGHFVSLFEQTANECASGSGNITLLGHHLRSEIGKCKKTSYKSCSTKENIVPSRDGSLVVVEEVSIILDTIYNSHVTVPHKIQFVALPYPYNTARLLMHVKPFLLTDICKYHDLYVGLPSCMIINLNSISSDDILEFGETDFHVNKRPHGSLFVSKETNKILYIPIEMCSNLKTCTQCIMYGLYFDCIWSNSICVHDDQPKNKATLTVNNCFKISNISPLIFNSLTPTILTIELDKPLVPDSNSREYIVIKAGSHNHCSNITRNGLFINCTLNLLEPGKFKIEVSLQNDEYADVSTISAASIDQVHIFSPERDSDYTFPAIFILFLGLLVSSISLIAYIKFNKEYVTKFKKFARTRKVKGFVGVQSAITRVRSKLLSSTMNTLTGSTVTNAPSSKQVSRWSSMRSVPGHLYSSKHLYSSRLK
;
A
#
# COMPACT_ATOMS: atom_id res chain seq x y z
N MET A 1 15.77 -30.88 -24.80
CA MET A 1 16.27 -30.92 -23.41
C MET A 1 16.90 -29.59 -22.98
N PHE A 2 17.89 -29.05 -23.71
CA PHE A 2 18.54 -27.77 -23.37
C PHE A 2 17.59 -26.56 -23.36
N ILE A 3 16.69 -26.48 -24.34
CA ILE A 3 15.70 -25.39 -24.44
C ILE A 3 14.75 -25.37 -23.25
N HIS A 4 14.29 -26.54 -22.77
CA HIS A 4 13.41 -26.61 -21.60
C HIS A 4 14.14 -26.24 -20.30
N LEU A 5 15.39 -26.64 -20.11
CA LEU A 5 16.18 -26.20 -18.96
C LEU A 5 16.38 -24.68 -18.97
N LEU A 6 16.60 -24.10 -20.15
CA LEU A 6 16.77 -22.67 -20.34
C LEU A 6 15.46 -21.92 -20.08
N ILE A 7 14.31 -22.44 -20.55
CA ILE A 7 12.97 -21.92 -20.23
C ILE A 7 12.69 -21.98 -18.73
N TRP A 8 12.99 -23.11 -18.07
CA TRP A 8 12.79 -23.27 -16.62
C TRP A 8 13.69 -22.34 -15.81
N THR A 9 14.95 -22.18 -16.23
CA THR A 9 15.87 -21.23 -15.60
C THR A 9 15.36 -19.80 -15.80
N PHE A 10 14.85 -19.46 -16.99
CA PHE A 10 14.24 -18.15 -17.25
C PHE A 10 12.98 -17.94 -16.40
N GLN A 11 12.09 -18.93 -16.31
CA GLN A 11 10.90 -18.91 -15.47
C GLN A 11 11.26 -18.77 -13.99
N PHE A 12 12.28 -19.48 -13.52
CA PHE A 12 12.77 -19.40 -12.14
C PHE A 12 13.39 -18.03 -11.84
N CYS A 13 14.21 -17.49 -12.74
CA CYS A 13 14.76 -16.13 -12.62
C CYS A 13 13.65 -15.06 -12.63
N LEU A 14 12.60 -15.24 -13.43
CA LEU A 14 11.42 -14.35 -13.45
C LEU A 14 10.57 -14.50 -12.18
N LEU A 15 10.44 -15.72 -11.65
CA LEU A 15 9.76 -15.99 -10.38
C LEU A 15 10.45 -15.30 -9.21
N ILE A 16 11.79 -15.31 -9.17
CA ILE A 16 12.58 -14.60 -8.15
C ILE A 16 12.23 -13.11 -8.15
N GLN A 17 12.23 -12.44 -9.31
CA GLN A 17 11.87 -11.02 -9.37
C GLN A 17 10.46 -10.77 -8.83
N LYS A 18 9.49 -11.62 -9.23
CA LYS A 18 8.11 -11.52 -8.76
C LYS A 18 7.95 -11.75 -7.24
N THR A 19 8.83 -12.54 -6.61
CA THR A 19 8.81 -12.77 -5.15
C THR A 19 9.44 -11.65 -4.33
N TYR A 20 10.31 -10.82 -4.92
CA TYR A 20 10.97 -9.70 -4.23
C TYR A 20 10.31 -8.35 -4.49
N SER A 21 9.32 -8.27 -5.39
CA SER A 21 8.47 -7.10 -5.60
C SER A 21 7.33 -7.08 -4.59
N PHE A 22 6.84 -5.90 -4.20
CA PHE A 22 5.50 -5.86 -3.62
C PHE A 22 4.55 -6.39 -4.67
N ARG A 23 3.63 -7.26 -4.25
CA ARG A 23 2.50 -7.57 -5.11
C ARG A 23 1.78 -6.25 -5.37
N THR A 24 1.79 -5.76 -6.61
CA THR A 24 1.00 -4.58 -6.99
C THR A 24 -0.43 -4.87 -6.55
N PRO A 25 -0.93 -4.21 -5.50
CA PRO A 25 -2.21 -4.58 -4.96
C PRO A 25 -3.23 -4.13 -5.98
N LYS A 26 -4.14 -5.04 -6.36
CA LYS A 26 -5.33 -4.63 -7.09
C LYS A 26 -6.16 -3.87 -6.06
N HIS A 27 -6.19 -2.55 -6.14
CA HIS A 27 -6.85 -1.71 -5.14
C HIS A 27 -8.33 -1.54 -5.49
N ASP A 28 -9.15 -1.29 -4.48
CA ASP A 28 -10.56 -0.95 -4.68
C ASP A 28 -10.67 0.43 -5.34
N SER A 29 -11.73 0.68 -6.11
CA SER A 29 -11.96 1.91 -6.85
C SER A 29 -11.82 3.18 -6.01
N LEU A 30 -12.31 3.17 -4.76
CA LEU A 30 -12.19 4.28 -3.80
C LEU A 30 -10.75 4.54 -3.34
N PHE A 31 -9.92 3.50 -3.30
CA PHE A 31 -8.57 3.55 -2.76
C PHE A 31 -7.48 3.38 -3.82
N TYR A 32 -7.86 3.43 -5.11
CA TYR A 32 -6.99 3.01 -6.20
C TYR A 32 -5.69 3.80 -6.31
N TYR A 33 -5.67 5.07 -5.89
CA TYR A 33 -4.46 5.90 -5.90
C TYR A 33 -3.95 6.24 -4.49
N LYS A 34 -4.77 6.00 -3.46
CA LYS A 34 -4.53 6.49 -2.10
C LYS A 34 -5.47 5.84 -1.09
N SER A 35 -4.95 5.44 0.07
CA SER A 35 -5.70 4.77 1.13
C SER A 35 -5.47 5.45 2.48
N ARG A 36 -6.21 6.51 2.79
CA ARG A 36 -6.02 7.24 4.07
C ARG A 36 -6.57 6.48 5.28
N ASP A 37 -7.82 6.05 5.21
CA ASP A 37 -8.52 5.35 6.30
C ASP A 37 -8.69 3.88 5.92
N GLY A 38 -7.90 3.00 6.55
CA GLY A 38 -7.96 1.55 6.31
C GLY A 38 -9.08 0.86 7.08
N VAL A 39 -9.61 1.49 8.12
CA VAL A 39 -10.66 0.94 8.99
C VAL A 39 -11.93 1.75 8.82
N PHE A 40 -13.07 1.08 8.69
CA PHE A 40 -14.37 1.71 8.46
C PHE A 40 -15.49 0.94 9.18
N LEU A 41 -16.63 1.59 9.41
CA LEU A 41 -17.80 0.95 10.01
C LEU A 41 -18.61 0.23 8.95
N THR A 42 -18.90 -1.05 9.18
CA THR A 42 -19.75 -1.84 8.28
C THR A 42 -21.23 -1.49 8.42
N ASN A 43 -21.64 -1.00 9.58
CA ASN A 43 -22.97 -0.51 9.84
C ASN A 43 -22.90 0.75 10.72
N PRO A 44 -22.91 1.95 10.14
CA PRO A 44 -22.79 3.19 10.90
C PRO A 44 -24.10 3.60 11.59
N THR A 45 -25.24 3.01 11.25
CA THR A 45 -26.57 3.39 11.79
C THR A 45 -27.01 2.51 12.95
N ASN A 46 -26.39 1.35 13.13
CA ASN A 46 -26.63 0.45 14.23
C ASN A 46 -25.27 0.07 14.82
N HIS A 47 -25.02 0.41 16.09
CA HIS A 47 -23.75 0.23 16.80
C HIS A 47 -23.36 -1.26 16.96
N SER A 48 -23.13 -1.96 15.85
CA SER A 48 -22.41 -3.21 15.86
C SER A 48 -20.94 -2.88 16.03
N THR A 49 -20.25 -3.69 16.83
CA THR A 49 -18.80 -3.69 17.02
C THR A 49 -18.06 -4.17 15.76
N SER A 50 -18.69 -4.10 14.58
CA SER A 50 -18.23 -4.72 13.33
C SER A 50 -17.54 -3.70 12.44
N TYR A 51 -16.23 -3.89 12.27
CA TYR A 51 -15.34 -3.04 11.50
C TYR A 51 -14.93 -3.73 10.21
N GLY A 52 -14.94 -2.98 9.12
CA GLY A 52 -14.29 -3.37 7.88
C GLY A 52 -12.84 -2.91 7.91
N ILE A 53 -11.92 -3.79 7.58
CA ILE A 53 -10.48 -3.48 7.54
C ILE A 53 -9.95 -3.78 6.16
N TYR A 54 -9.42 -2.73 5.53
CA TYR A 54 -8.81 -2.76 4.21
C TYR A 54 -7.30 -2.63 4.32
N VAL A 55 -6.57 -3.58 3.72
CA VAL A 55 -5.12 -3.53 3.56
C VAL A 55 -4.77 -4.01 2.15
N ALA A 56 -4.19 -3.12 1.35
CA ALA A 56 -3.63 -3.40 0.02
C ALA A 56 -4.52 -4.33 -0.85
N GLY A 57 -5.74 -3.89 -1.17
CA GLY A 57 -6.63 -4.62 -2.09
C GLY A 57 -7.43 -5.77 -1.47
N LYS A 58 -7.30 -6.00 -0.16
CA LYS A 58 -8.08 -7.01 0.56
C LYS A 58 -8.86 -6.35 1.69
N THR A 59 -10.09 -6.82 1.90
CA THR A 59 -10.96 -6.36 2.98
C THR A 59 -11.44 -7.56 3.79
N ILE A 60 -11.36 -7.46 5.13
CA ILE A 60 -12.01 -8.40 6.07
C ILE A 60 -13.04 -7.64 6.91
N THR A 61 -13.91 -8.38 7.58
CA THR A 61 -14.82 -7.84 8.59
C THR A 61 -14.49 -8.48 9.93
N ILE A 62 -14.34 -7.67 10.97
CA ILE A 62 -13.96 -8.12 12.30
C ILE A 62 -14.81 -7.44 13.37
N ASP A 63 -15.19 -8.20 14.38
CA ASP A 63 -15.89 -7.67 15.55
C ASP A 63 -14.89 -7.33 16.66
N ILE A 64 -14.85 -6.07 17.09
CA ILE A 64 -13.98 -5.58 18.18
C ILE A 64 -14.87 -4.89 19.22
N PRO A 65 -15.05 -5.47 20.42
CA PRO A 65 -15.86 -4.86 21.46
C PRO A 65 -15.36 -3.47 21.88
N THR A 66 -16.27 -2.57 22.21
CA THR A 66 -15.91 -1.23 22.74
C THR A 66 -15.18 -1.29 24.09
N SER A 67 -15.26 -2.43 24.79
CA SER A 67 -14.46 -2.69 25.99
C SER A 67 -12.97 -2.86 25.71
N VAL A 68 -12.58 -3.12 24.45
CA VAL A 68 -11.19 -3.30 24.03
C VAL A 68 -10.57 -1.96 23.61
N ALA A 69 -11.29 -1.19 22.78
CA ALA A 69 -10.89 0.15 22.36
C ALA A 69 -12.11 0.98 21.95
N ASN A 70 -11.99 2.31 22.03
CA ASN A 70 -13.03 3.21 21.56
C ASN A 70 -13.15 3.18 20.04
N VAL A 71 -14.35 3.49 19.53
CA VAL A 71 -14.64 3.51 18.10
C VAL A 71 -13.73 4.51 17.37
N SER A 72 -13.55 5.70 17.97
CA SER A 72 -12.67 6.74 17.43
C SER A 72 -11.22 6.27 17.30
N ASP A 73 -10.74 5.44 18.22
CA ASP A 73 -9.36 4.96 18.22
C ASP A 73 -9.19 3.91 17.11
N ILE A 74 -10.13 2.96 17.03
CA ILE A 74 -10.13 1.88 16.03
C ILE A 74 -10.14 2.43 14.59
N LEU A 75 -10.95 3.46 14.32
CA LEU A 75 -10.99 4.10 12.99
C LEU A 75 -9.68 4.79 12.61
N ASN A 76 -8.86 5.16 13.60
CA ASN A 76 -7.55 5.77 13.40
C ASN A 76 -6.40 4.75 13.34
N TRP A 77 -6.68 3.44 13.44
CA TRP A 77 -5.63 2.42 13.33
C TRP A 77 -5.09 2.34 11.91
N LYS A 78 -3.75 2.35 11.79
CA LYS A 78 -3.05 1.98 10.56
C LYS A 78 -2.76 0.49 10.61
N VAL A 79 -3.73 -0.30 10.18
CA VAL A 79 -3.66 -1.77 10.24
C VAL A 79 -2.67 -2.31 9.21
N ILE A 80 -1.73 -3.14 9.67
CA ILE A 80 -0.59 -3.65 8.90
C ILE A 80 -0.94 -4.98 8.21
N ASN A 81 -1.77 -5.82 8.83
CA ASN A 81 -2.12 -7.14 8.33
C ASN A 81 -3.62 -7.47 8.51
N LEU A 82 -4.06 -8.55 7.89
CA LEU A 82 -5.46 -9.01 7.93
C LEU A 82 -5.66 -10.32 8.71
N ASN A 83 -4.75 -10.64 9.63
CA ASN A 83 -4.87 -11.82 10.48
C ASN A 83 -5.83 -11.53 11.63
N GLU A 84 -7.05 -12.06 11.55
CA GLU A 84 -8.11 -11.81 12.54
C GLU A 84 -7.77 -12.23 13.97
N GLY A 85 -6.88 -13.23 14.15
CA GLY A 85 -6.45 -13.68 15.47
C GLY A 85 -5.30 -12.85 16.05
N GLN A 86 -4.54 -12.15 15.19
CA GLN A 86 -3.33 -11.42 15.53
C GLN A 86 -3.18 -10.21 14.60
N LEU A 87 -4.01 -9.21 14.84
CA LEU A 87 -4.09 -8.03 14.00
C LEU A 87 -3.08 -6.99 14.46
N MET A 88 -2.11 -6.67 13.62
CA MET A 88 -1.06 -5.70 13.91
C MET A 88 -1.43 -4.34 13.35
N PHE A 89 -1.18 -3.28 14.10
CA PHE A 89 -1.54 -1.92 13.71
C PHE A 89 -0.62 -0.89 14.36
N ALA A 90 -0.48 0.27 13.73
CA ALA A 90 0.11 1.44 14.36
C ALA A 90 -0.98 2.42 14.79
N HIS A 91 -0.83 2.98 15.99
CA HIS A 91 -1.73 4.00 16.53
C HIS A 91 -0.98 4.87 17.53
N GLN A 92 -1.24 6.19 17.55
CA GLN A 92 -0.60 7.13 18.48
C GLN A 92 0.92 6.91 18.59
N ASN A 93 1.61 6.87 17.43
CA ASN A 93 3.07 6.74 17.34
C ASN A 93 3.66 5.44 17.93
N LYS A 94 2.84 4.40 18.15
CA LYS A 94 3.28 3.11 18.68
C LYS A 94 2.74 1.93 17.87
N PRO A 95 3.51 0.84 17.73
CA PRO A 95 3.04 -0.40 17.13
C PRO A 95 2.33 -1.27 18.18
N TYR A 96 1.24 -1.90 17.76
CA TYR A 96 0.42 -2.76 18.60
C TYR A 96 0.01 -4.03 17.88
N ILE A 97 -0.34 -5.05 18.66
CA ILE A 97 -0.98 -6.29 18.21
C ILE A 97 -2.26 -6.52 19.02
N LEU A 98 -3.36 -6.73 18.32
CA LEU A 98 -4.64 -7.18 18.85
C LEU A 98 -4.71 -8.70 18.76
N ILE A 99 -4.72 -9.35 19.91
CA ILE A 99 -4.75 -10.80 20.05
C ILE A 99 -6.16 -11.24 20.36
N ASN A 100 -6.69 -12.15 19.53
CA ASN A 100 -8.02 -12.75 19.64
C ASN A 100 -9.16 -11.74 19.82
N ARG A 101 -8.98 -10.50 19.31
CA ARG A 101 -9.98 -9.42 19.41
C ARG A 101 -10.30 -8.98 20.85
N GLU A 102 -9.45 -9.33 21.81
CA GLU A 102 -9.69 -9.08 23.24
C GLU A 102 -8.56 -8.26 23.89
N ILE A 103 -7.31 -8.52 23.52
CA ILE A 103 -6.15 -7.97 24.21
C ILE A 103 -5.30 -7.18 23.22
N ILE A 104 -5.05 -5.91 23.53
CA ILE A 104 -4.08 -5.07 22.82
C ILE A 104 -2.76 -5.10 23.58
N ARG A 105 -1.66 -5.36 22.87
CA ARG A 105 -0.28 -5.28 23.41
C ARG A 105 0.58 -4.40 22.54
N GLU A 106 1.45 -3.63 23.18
CA GLU A 106 2.49 -2.86 22.49
C GLU A 106 3.58 -3.80 21.98
N MET A 107 3.98 -3.63 20.73
CA MET A 107 5.08 -4.40 20.12
C MET A 107 6.42 -3.70 20.39
N GLU A 108 7.50 -4.47 20.48
CA GLU A 108 8.84 -3.92 20.71
C GLU A 108 9.34 -3.21 19.44
N TYR A 109 9.58 -1.91 19.53
CA TYR A 109 10.24 -1.12 18.50
C TYR A 109 11.25 -0.16 19.12
N SER A 110 12.47 -0.13 18.58
CA SER A 110 13.54 0.73 19.09
C SER A 110 13.46 2.18 18.60
N GLY A 111 12.62 2.45 17.59
CA GLY A 111 12.37 3.79 17.06
C GLY A 111 11.07 4.39 17.58
N GLU A 112 10.72 5.56 17.06
CA GLU A 112 9.42 6.21 17.30
C GLU A 112 8.63 6.20 16.00
N LEU A 113 7.38 5.72 16.02
CA LEU A 113 6.53 5.83 14.85
C LEU A 113 5.97 7.25 14.76
N SER A 114 5.60 7.66 13.56
CA SER A 114 4.84 8.88 13.29
C SER A 114 3.57 8.49 12.55
N ASP A 115 2.62 9.42 12.42
CA ASP A 115 1.37 9.19 11.67
C ASP A 115 1.58 8.90 10.17
N SER A 116 2.78 9.12 9.65
CA SER A 116 3.16 8.98 8.25
C SER A 116 3.53 7.53 7.89
N ILE A 117 2.55 6.62 7.99
CA ILE A 117 2.70 5.19 7.66
C ILE A 117 1.85 4.82 6.44
N ILE A 118 2.45 4.13 5.48
CA ILE A 118 1.82 3.59 4.27
C ILE A 118 1.99 2.08 4.27
N VAL A 119 0.90 1.33 4.17
CA VAL A 119 0.91 -0.14 4.32
C VAL A 119 0.93 -0.82 2.95
N PHE A 120 1.81 -1.82 2.75
CA PHE A 120 1.98 -2.52 1.47
C PHE A 120 1.47 -3.98 1.45
N SER A 121 1.00 -4.50 2.59
CA SER A 121 0.75 -5.93 2.90
C SER A 121 2.00 -6.73 3.27
N ASP A 122 1.85 -8.03 3.52
CA ASP A 122 2.92 -8.95 3.95
C ASP A 122 3.67 -8.53 5.23
N ASN A 123 2.92 -7.90 6.14
CA ASN A 123 3.40 -7.33 7.39
C ASN A 123 4.44 -6.20 7.19
N GLU A 124 4.46 -5.56 6.02
CA GLU A 124 5.38 -4.46 5.70
C GLU A 124 4.67 -3.12 5.58
N ALA A 125 5.34 -2.08 6.06
CA ALA A 125 4.86 -0.70 5.95
C ALA A 125 6.01 0.28 5.73
N LEU A 126 5.80 1.25 4.86
CA LEU A 126 6.68 2.41 4.73
C LEU A 126 6.37 3.41 5.83
N HIS A 127 7.39 3.82 6.56
CA HIS A 127 7.31 4.87 7.56
C HIS A 127 8.18 6.05 7.10
N VAL A 128 7.62 7.25 7.16
CA VAL A 128 8.35 8.51 6.91
C VAL A 128 8.41 9.28 8.24
N PRO A 129 9.50 9.17 9.01
CA PRO A 129 9.60 9.83 10.31
C PRO A 129 9.34 11.34 10.22
N THR A 130 8.59 11.89 11.17
CA THR A 130 8.47 13.34 11.30
C THR A 130 9.65 13.85 12.11
N ILE A 131 10.45 14.74 11.52
CA ILE A 131 11.58 15.39 12.17
C ILE A 131 11.15 16.81 12.52
N PHE A 132 11.28 17.18 13.78
CA PHE A 132 11.01 18.54 14.25
C PHE A 132 12.10 19.00 15.21
N ASN A 133 12.94 19.93 14.76
CA ASN A 133 14.08 20.47 15.48
C ASN A 133 14.13 22.01 15.37
N PRO A 134 13.18 22.75 15.96
CA PRO A 134 13.03 24.19 15.75
C PRO A 134 14.24 25.01 16.21
N ASN A 135 14.98 24.53 17.20
CA ASN A 135 16.11 25.24 17.78
C ASN A 135 17.47 24.72 17.31
N LEU A 136 17.50 23.63 16.53
CA LEU A 136 18.74 23.00 16.05
C LEU A 136 19.72 22.68 17.21
N THR A 137 19.19 22.32 18.39
CA THR A 137 19.96 22.25 19.65
C THR A 137 20.63 20.92 19.92
N GLY A 138 20.41 19.90 19.09
CA GLY A 138 21.08 18.60 19.23
C GLY A 138 20.67 17.59 18.17
N PRO A 139 21.40 16.47 18.05
CA PRO A 139 21.05 15.41 17.13
C PRO A 139 19.66 14.87 17.48
N VAL A 140 18.78 14.87 16.48
CA VAL A 140 17.53 14.09 16.55
C VAL A 140 17.96 12.62 16.66
N PRO A 141 17.42 11.82 17.61
CA PRO A 141 17.83 10.44 17.81
C PRO A 141 17.84 9.68 16.48
N LYS A 142 18.96 8.99 16.16
CA LYS A 142 19.26 8.25 14.91
C LYS A 142 18.05 8.10 13.96
N GLY A 143 17.77 9.16 13.20
CA GLY A 143 16.63 9.20 12.31
C GLY A 143 17.01 8.69 10.92
N ASN A 144 16.09 8.00 10.27
CA ASN A 144 16.14 7.84 8.83
C ASN A 144 15.13 8.82 8.20
N TYR A 145 15.36 9.20 6.95
CA TYR A 145 14.38 9.97 6.16
C TYR A 145 13.14 9.14 5.83
N ILE A 146 13.36 7.86 5.52
CA ILE A 146 12.35 6.89 5.11
C ILE A 146 12.80 5.52 5.62
N GLU A 147 11.87 4.72 6.12
CA GLU A 147 12.13 3.37 6.63
C GLU A 147 11.08 2.40 6.09
N LEU A 148 11.51 1.24 5.62
CA LEU A 148 10.64 0.09 5.38
C LEU A 148 10.66 -0.77 6.63
N LEU A 149 9.52 -0.84 7.30
CA LEU A 149 9.32 -1.60 8.53
C LEU A 149 8.73 -2.98 8.24
N TYR A 150 9.10 -3.94 9.06
CA TYR A 150 8.51 -5.28 9.10
C TYR A 150 8.00 -5.57 10.50
N PHE A 151 6.72 -5.97 10.57
CA PHE A 151 6.02 -6.32 11.80
C PHE A 151 6.00 -7.85 11.93
N ASP A 152 6.61 -8.37 12.98
CA ASP A 152 6.67 -9.80 13.26
C ASP A 152 5.67 -10.14 14.37
N ASP A 153 4.62 -10.88 14.01
CA ASP A 153 3.56 -11.31 14.92
C ASP A 153 4.02 -12.39 15.91
N GLN A 154 5.08 -13.15 15.58
CA GLN A 154 5.60 -14.21 16.44
C GLN A 154 6.53 -13.67 17.52
N SER A 155 7.42 -12.75 17.15
CA SER A 155 8.34 -12.13 18.09
C SER A 155 7.76 -10.89 18.77
N GLU A 156 6.60 -10.40 18.30
CA GLU A 156 5.97 -9.14 18.72
C GLU A 156 6.94 -7.96 18.56
N LYS A 157 7.77 -7.98 17.51
CA LYS A 157 8.78 -6.94 17.24
C LYS A 157 8.57 -6.26 15.90
N VAL A 158 8.94 -4.98 15.85
CA VAL A 158 9.05 -4.23 14.61
C VAL A 158 10.52 -4.01 14.29
N SER A 159 10.90 -4.28 13.05
CA SER A 159 12.29 -4.17 12.58
C SER A 159 12.38 -3.33 11.29
N VAL A 160 13.47 -2.58 11.15
CA VAL A 160 13.78 -1.83 9.93
C VAL A 160 14.43 -2.77 8.92
N LYS A 161 13.75 -3.06 7.81
CA LYS A 161 14.30 -3.89 6.72
C LYS A 161 15.25 -3.12 5.82
N ARG A 162 14.85 -1.91 5.44
CA ARG A 162 15.63 -0.97 4.63
C ARG A 162 15.35 0.44 5.11
N SER A 163 16.31 1.33 4.90
CA SER A 163 16.13 2.74 5.21
C SER A 163 16.94 3.64 4.29
N LEU A 164 16.49 4.88 4.19
CA LEU A 164 17.28 6.01 3.70
C LEU A 164 17.80 6.78 4.93
N PRO A 165 19.02 6.51 5.40
CA PRO A 165 19.52 7.10 6.63
C PRO A 165 19.73 8.61 6.50
N MET A 166 19.49 9.33 7.59
CA MET A 166 20.03 10.69 7.72
C MET A 166 21.55 10.63 7.82
N LEU A 167 22.20 11.63 7.27
CA LEU A 167 23.63 11.83 7.46
C LEU A 167 23.87 12.56 8.80
N GLU A 168 25.03 12.32 9.41
CA GLU A 168 25.33 12.69 10.81
C GLU A 168 25.08 14.16 11.16
N ASP A 169 25.23 15.06 10.18
CA ASP A 169 25.08 16.51 10.36
C ASP A 169 23.73 17.07 9.86
N ASP A 170 22.85 16.25 9.29
CA ASP A 170 21.61 16.75 8.67
C ASP A 170 20.68 17.43 9.68
N TRP A 171 20.71 16.98 10.94
CA TRP A 171 19.93 17.59 12.03
C TRP A 171 20.30 19.06 12.30
N LYS A 172 21.47 19.52 11.85
CA LYS A 172 21.91 20.93 11.99
C LYS A 172 21.21 21.86 11.00
N PHE A 173 20.61 21.32 9.94
CA PHE A 173 19.99 22.09 8.88
C PHE A 173 18.48 21.87 8.83
N ILE A 174 18.01 20.66 9.15
CA ILE A 174 16.59 20.31 9.08
C ILE A 174 15.86 20.77 10.34
N ILE A 175 14.98 21.77 10.16
CA ILE A 175 14.09 22.27 11.20
C ILE A 175 12.80 21.45 11.24
N GLU A 176 12.24 21.12 10.07
CA GLU A 176 11.02 20.35 9.94
C GLU A 176 11.15 19.42 8.73
N TRP A 177 10.77 18.16 8.86
CA TRP A 177 10.55 17.20 7.78
C TRP A 177 9.28 16.43 8.10
N LYS A 178 8.27 16.56 7.25
CA LYS A 178 6.98 15.91 7.50
C LYS A 178 6.33 15.48 6.19
N MET A 179 6.03 14.19 6.07
CA MET A 179 5.14 13.72 5.00
C MET A 179 3.72 14.18 5.33
N THR A 180 3.14 14.97 4.44
CA THR A 180 1.77 15.47 4.57
C THR A 180 0.79 14.60 3.78
N ASP A 181 1.26 13.99 2.69
CA ASP A 181 0.41 13.20 1.83
C ASP A 181 1.19 12.19 0.98
N TYR A 182 0.46 11.29 0.34
CA TYR A 182 1.02 10.40 -0.67
C TYR A 182 -0.04 10.06 -1.72
N ILE A 183 0.44 9.63 -2.89
CA ILE A 183 -0.38 9.09 -3.97
C ILE A 183 0.44 8.04 -4.72
N HIS A 184 -0.19 7.00 -5.26
CA HIS A 184 0.49 6.03 -6.10
C HIS A 184 -0.22 5.90 -7.45
N PHE A 185 0.56 5.61 -8.49
CA PHE A 185 0.10 5.36 -9.85
C PHE A 185 0.82 4.13 -10.36
N ASP A 186 0.07 3.13 -10.80
CA ASP A 186 0.62 1.86 -11.29
C ASP A 186 1.61 1.25 -10.29
N ASP A 187 2.90 1.21 -10.64
CA ASP A 187 3.99 0.69 -9.83
C ASP A 187 4.81 1.77 -9.12
N LYS A 188 4.36 3.03 -9.07
CA LYS A 188 5.07 4.17 -8.49
C LYS A 188 4.31 4.76 -7.31
N LEU A 189 5.04 5.06 -6.24
CA LEU A 189 4.55 5.75 -5.04
C LEU A 189 5.21 7.13 -4.94
N TYR A 190 4.42 8.17 -4.74
CA TYR A 190 4.87 9.54 -4.59
C TYR A 190 4.55 10.03 -3.19
N LEU A 191 5.59 10.46 -2.47
CA LEU A 191 5.49 11.04 -1.13
C LEU A 191 5.53 12.56 -1.23
N LEU A 192 4.60 13.24 -0.59
CA LEU A 192 4.59 14.70 -0.48
C LEU A 192 5.13 15.11 0.88
N ILE A 193 6.23 15.83 0.86
CA ILE A 193 7.00 16.19 2.05
C ILE A 193 7.08 17.71 2.13
N LYS A 194 6.58 18.24 3.24
CA LYS A 194 6.86 19.61 3.65
C LYS A 194 8.15 19.61 4.46
N ARG A 195 9.05 20.54 4.19
CA ARG A 195 10.24 20.73 5.05
C ARG A 195 10.67 22.18 5.19
N SER A 196 11.32 22.44 6.31
CA SER A 196 11.94 23.73 6.65
C SER A 196 13.42 23.50 6.90
N ILE A 197 14.29 24.23 6.23
CA ILE A 197 15.74 24.04 6.26
C ILE A 197 16.43 25.37 6.56
N SER A 198 17.40 25.35 7.47
CA SER A 198 18.30 26.47 7.71
C SER A 198 19.36 26.56 6.62
N LYS A 199 19.55 27.74 6.01
CA LYS A 199 20.68 27.95 5.10
C LYS A 199 21.99 27.80 5.85
N ALA A 200 22.95 27.09 5.26
CA ALA A 200 24.31 27.05 5.76
C ALA A 200 24.87 28.49 5.78
N ASN A 201 25.29 28.97 6.95
CA ASN A 201 25.89 30.29 7.19
C ASN A 201 24.93 31.51 7.26
N SER A 202 23.61 31.31 7.36
CA SER A 202 22.70 32.40 7.73
C SER A 202 21.65 31.93 8.74
N ARG A 203 20.99 32.87 9.43
CA ARG A 203 19.83 32.57 10.28
C ARG A 203 18.53 32.40 9.48
N SER A 204 18.58 32.43 8.14
CA SER A 204 17.38 32.37 7.32
C SER A 204 16.93 30.93 7.11
N VAL A 205 15.66 30.69 7.38
CA VAL A 205 14.98 29.42 7.12
C VAL A 205 14.30 29.48 5.76
N ILE A 206 14.49 28.46 4.95
CA ILE A 206 13.74 28.24 3.71
C ILE A 206 12.68 27.19 4.00
N GLN A 207 11.43 27.43 3.57
CA GLN A 207 10.45 26.36 3.46
C GLN A 207 10.45 25.84 2.03
N GLU A 208 10.31 24.53 1.86
CA GLU A 208 10.19 23.94 0.53
C GLU A 208 9.23 22.75 0.53
N ILE A 209 8.72 22.48 -0.66
CA ILE A 209 7.89 21.31 -0.97
C ILE A 209 8.79 20.32 -1.70
N SER A 210 8.83 19.09 -1.21
CA SER A 210 9.58 17.98 -1.80
C SER A 210 8.62 16.84 -2.16
N ILE A 211 8.83 16.27 -3.35
CA ILE A 211 8.13 15.07 -3.82
C ILE A 211 9.16 13.99 -4.07
N ILE A 212 9.03 12.87 -3.36
CA ILE A 212 9.90 11.71 -3.54
C ILE A 212 9.11 10.59 -4.21
N ARG A 213 9.55 10.18 -5.40
CA ARG A 213 9.02 9.02 -6.12
C ARG A 213 9.82 7.76 -5.78
N LEU A 214 9.11 6.72 -5.37
CA LEU A 214 9.57 5.36 -5.13
C LEU A 214 8.90 4.39 -6.12
N CYS A 215 9.50 3.24 -6.37
CA CYS A 215 8.94 2.19 -7.23
C CYS A 215 8.59 0.94 -6.42
N LEU A 216 7.31 0.59 -6.41
CA LEU A 216 6.72 -0.53 -5.68
C LEU A 216 7.17 -1.89 -6.25
N ASP A 217 7.48 -1.94 -7.55
CA ASP A 217 7.97 -3.15 -8.22
C ASP A 217 9.34 -3.63 -7.69
N LYS A 218 10.02 -2.83 -6.86
CA LYS A 218 11.29 -3.20 -6.20
C LYS A 218 11.11 -3.87 -4.84
N GLY A 219 9.89 -3.93 -4.31
CA GLY A 219 9.57 -4.54 -3.02
C GLY A 219 10.51 -4.05 -1.92
N SER A 220 11.25 -4.97 -1.29
CA SER A 220 12.17 -4.58 -0.20
C SER A 220 13.20 -3.51 -0.59
N GLU A 221 13.58 -3.39 -1.87
CA GLU A 221 14.53 -2.38 -2.37
C GLU A 221 13.86 -1.07 -2.82
N LEU A 222 12.57 -0.84 -2.52
CA LEU A 222 11.82 0.34 -2.98
C LEU A 222 12.55 1.68 -2.71
N ILE A 223 13.25 1.79 -1.57
CA ILE A 223 13.93 3.02 -1.14
C ILE A 223 15.11 3.33 -2.07
N SER A 224 15.76 2.31 -2.64
CA SER A 224 16.85 2.47 -3.60
C SER A 224 16.36 2.87 -5.00
N SER A 225 15.10 3.25 -5.17
CA SER A 225 14.56 3.79 -6.42
C SER A 225 14.15 5.27 -6.30
N ALA A 226 14.39 5.85 -5.12
CA ALA A 226 14.02 7.20 -4.77
C ALA A 226 14.60 8.23 -5.73
N VAL A 227 13.73 9.11 -6.22
CA VAL A 227 14.07 10.32 -6.97
C VAL A 227 13.24 11.46 -6.42
N GLU A 228 13.88 12.60 -6.21
CA GLU A 228 13.26 13.78 -5.64
C GLU A 228 13.11 14.89 -6.68
N ILE A 229 11.95 15.55 -6.64
CA ILE A 229 11.75 16.90 -7.17
C ILE A 229 11.39 17.80 -6.00
N HIS A 230 12.08 18.92 -5.83
CA HIS A 230 11.81 19.89 -4.77
C HIS A 230 11.67 21.30 -5.35
N PHE A 231 10.97 22.20 -4.67
CA PHE A 231 10.88 23.60 -5.09
C PHE A 231 10.56 24.53 -3.92
N THR A 232 10.95 25.79 -4.09
CA THR A 232 10.63 26.91 -3.17
C THR A 232 9.92 28.02 -3.93
N ARG A 233 9.20 28.88 -3.21
CA ARG A 233 8.53 30.08 -3.75
C ARG A 233 8.85 31.28 -2.88
N GLU A 234 8.84 32.47 -3.49
CA GLU A 234 9.02 33.74 -2.76
C GLU A 234 7.96 33.92 -1.67
N ALA A 235 6.72 33.47 -1.93
CA ALA A 235 5.62 33.51 -0.97
C ALA A 235 5.99 32.86 0.38
N PHE A 236 6.75 31.76 0.35
CA PHE A 236 7.16 30.99 1.53
C PHE A 236 8.10 31.75 2.48
N GLU A 237 8.70 32.87 2.03
CA GLU A 237 9.48 33.74 2.91
C GLU A 237 8.56 34.54 3.87
N SER A 238 7.34 34.81 3.43
CA SER A 238 6.36 35.62 4.16
C SER A 238 5.20 34.81 4.75
N SER A 239 5.15 33.51 4.46
CA SER A 239 4.10 32.59 4.90
C SER A 239 4.67 31.29 5.49
N LYS A 240 3.81 30.53 6.15
CA LYS A 240 4.06 29.18 6.65
C LYS A 240 3.15 28.20 5.95
N ILE A 241 3.70 27.20 5.30
CA ILE A 241 2.93 26.06 4.78
C ILE A 241 2.32 25.29 5.97
N ILE A 242 1.00 25.14 5.97
CA ILE A 242 0.24 24.45 7.02
C ILE A 242 -0.11 23.03 6.56
N ASP A 243 -0.62 22.89 5.35
CA ASP A 243 -1.09 21.62 4.79
C ASP A 243 -0.76 21.53 3.30
N LEU A 244 -0.57 20.30 2.81
CA LEU A 244 -0.20 19.99 1.43
C LEU A 244 -0.86 18.66 1.02
N VAL A 245 -1.62 18.66 -0.07
CA VAL A 245 -2.38 17.50 -0.54
C VAL A 245 -2.18 17.29 -2.05
N PHE A 246 -2.02 16.03 -2.46
CA PHE A 246 -2.07 15.67 -3.88
C PHE A 246 -3.51 15.69 -4.40
N VAL A 247 -3.71 16.34 -5.55
CA VAL A 247 -4.96 16.31 -6.30
C VAL A 247 -4.68 15.80 -7.71
N PHE A 248 -5.45 14.79 -8.13
CA PHE A 248 -5.32 14.18 -9.45
C PHE A 248 -6.68 14.11 -10.15
N LEU A 249 -6.77 14.64 -11.37
CA LEU A 249 -8.04 14.75 -12.09
C LEU A 249 -8.19 13.68 -13.20
N PHE A 250 -9.27 12.89 -13.13
CA PHE A 250 -9.45 11.66 -13.93
C PHE A 250 -10.03 11.86 -15.33
N LYS A 251 -10.65 13.01 -15.64
CA LYS A 251 -11.38 13.13 -16.89
C LYS A 251 -10.40 13.10 -18.08
N PRO A 252 -10.72 12.33 -19.15
CA PRO A 252 -9.85 12.19 -20.32
C PRO A 252 -9.57 13.51 -21.06
N SER A 253 -10.33 14.56 -20.78
CA SER A 253 -10.15 15.90 -21.31
C SER A 253 -9.11 16.76 -20.59
N TYR A 254 -8.63 16.36 -19.40
CA TYR A 254 -7.61 17.13 -18.70
C TYR A 254 -6.24 16.85 -19.32
N ASP A 255 -5.61 17.91 -19.79
CA ASP A 255 -4.22 17.92 -20.27
C ASP A 255 -3.26 17.42 -19.17
N GLU A 256 -2.15 16.79 -19.57
CA GLU A 256 -1.10 16.31 -18.65
C GLU A 256 -0.56 17.43 -17.76
N THR A 257 -0.55 18.66 -18.27
CA THR A 257 -0.11 19.86 -17.55
C THR A 257 -0.98 20.21 -16.36
N ASN A 258 -2.28 19.86 -16.40
CA ASN A 258 -3.26 20.29 -15.40
C ASN A 258 -3.79 19.14 -14.52
N ARG A 259 -3.47 17.91 -14.91
CA ARG A 259 -3.93 16.69 -14.24
C ARG A 259 -3.32 16.49 -12.85
N TYR A 260 -2.07 16.88 -12.67
CA TYR A 260 -1.31 16.72 -11.44
C TYR A 260 -1.21 18.05 -10.71
N GLN A 261 -1.89 18.14 -9.57
CA GLN A 261 -1.98 19.36 -8.78
C GLN A 261 -1.49 19.12 -7.36
N LEU A 262 -0.87 20.15 -6.80
CA LEU A 262 -0.57 20.26 -5.38
C LEU A 262 -1.41 21.37 -4.81
N HIS A 263 -2.22 21.03 -3.82
CA HIS A 263 -3.10 21.98 -3.14
C HIS A 263 -2.48 22.28 -1.80
N THR A 264 -2.32 23.56 -1.50
CA THR A 264 -1.55 24.01 -0.34
C THR A 264 -2.33 25.06 0.44
N THR A 265 -2.23 25.00 1.75
CA THR A 265 -2.75 26.04 2.64
C THR A 265 -1.59 26.69 3.37
N GLU A 266 -1.52 28.01 3.27
CA GLU A 266 -0.44 28.81 3.85
C GLU A 266 -0.99 29.81 4.86
N LEU A 267 -0.21 30.11 5.90
CA LEU A 267 -0.48 31.14 6.90
C LEU A 267 0.52 32.28 6.74
N GLN A 268 0.06 33.46 6.35
CA GLN A 268 0.91 34.64 6.26
C GLN A 268 1.30 35.14 7.66
N TYR A 269 2.59 35.40 7.90
CA TYR A 269 3.09 35.75 9.24
C TYR A 269 2.60 37.11 9.74
N SER A 270 2.44 38.09 8.85
CA SER A 270 2.13 39.48 9.22
C SER A 270 0.67 39.70 9.59
N SER A 271 -0.24 39.04 8.88
CA SER A 271 -1.69 39.24 8.97
C SER A 271 -2.41 38.09 9.68
N ASN A 272 -1.74 36.96 9.89
CA ASN A 272 -2.36 35.66 10.21
C ASN A 272 -3.45 35.24 9.21
N THR A 273 -3.48 35.83 8.01
CA THR A 273 -4.41 35.46 6.94
C THR A 273 -3.97 34.15 6.33
N LYS A 274 -4.94 33.30 5.97
CA LYS A 274 -4.68 32.04 5.31
C LYS A 274 -5.01 32.08 3.84
N PHE A 275 -4.10 31.54 3.05
CA PHE A 275 -4.19 31.49 1.61
C PHE A 275 -4.24 30.06 1.14
N TYR A 276 -5.00 29.84 0.09
CA TYR A 276 -5.07 28.59 -0.62
C TYR A 276 -4.40 28.75 -1.97
N TYR A 277 -3.40 27.89 -2.25
CA TYR A 277 -2.70 27.89 -3.53
C TYR A 277 -2.83 26.55 -4.23
N VAL A 278 -2.97 26.62 -5.55
CA VAL A 278 -2.90 25.47 -6.44
C VAL A 278 -1.65 25.59 -7.29
N TYR A 279 -0.78 24.59 -7.19
CA TYR A 279 0.38 24.42 -8.04
C TYR A 279 0.17 23.30 -9.05
N TYR A 280 0.58 23.54 -10.28
CA TYR A 280 0.55 22.56 -11.37
C TYR A 280 1.95 22.10 -11.68
N ILE A 281 2.13 20.79 -11.86
CA ILE A 281 3.41 20.21 -12.22
C ILE A 281 3.31 19.65 -13.63
N GLY A 282 3.87 20.38 -14.60
CA GLY A 282 3.94 19.94 -15.98
C GLY A 282 4.76 18.67 -16.12
N HIS A 283 4.30 17.74 -16.96
CA HIS A 283 5.03 16.51 -17.28
C HIS A 283 5.41 15.68 -16.04
N PHE A 284 4.53 15.65 -15.02
CA PHE A 284 4.79 15.09 -13.70
C PHE A 284 5.51 13.74 -13.71
N VAL A 285 4.99 12.73 -14.44
CA VAL A 285 5.59 11.39 -14.45
C VAL A 285 6.95 11.37 -15.14
N SER A 286 7.07 12.00 -16.32
CA SER A 286 8.32 12.00 -17.09
C SER A 286 9.41 12.87 -16.46
N LEU A 287 9.05 13.87 -15.65
CA LEU A 287 10.00 14.70 -14.90
C LEU A 287 10.91 13.86 -13.98
N PHE A 288 10.36 12.85 -13.28
CA PHE A 288 11.16 11.96 -12.43
C PHE A 288 12.06 11.02 -13.24
N GLU A 289 11.56 10.48 -14.36
CA GLU A 289 12.37 9.63 -15.25
C GLU A 289 13.51 10.43 -15.88
N GLN A 290 13.22 11.65 -16.33
CA GLN A 290 14.21 12.58 -16.88
C GLN A 290 15.28 12.91 -15.84
N THR A 291 14.88 13.24 -14.61
CA THR A 291 15.80 13.54 -13.51
C THR A 291 16.74 12.37 -13.21
N ALA A 292 16.21 11.14 -13.15
CA ALA A 292 17.01 9.94 -12.97
C ALA A 292 17.99 9.70 -14.13
N ASN A 293 17.53 9.89 -15.37
CA ASN A 293 18.34 9.72 -16.56
C ASN A 293 19.47 10.77 -16.67
N GLU A 294 19.16 12.03 -16.40
CA GLU A 294 20.15 13.11 -16.35
C GLU A 294 21.18 12.91 -15.25
N CYS A 295 20.76 12.41 -14.08
CA CYS A 295 21.70 12.03 -13.04
C CYS A 295 22.61 10.88 -13.51
N ALA A 296 22.04 9.83 -14.11
CA ALA A 296 22.82 8.70 -14.64
C ALA A 296 23.79 9.12 -15.76
N SER A 297 23.48 10.17 -16.54
CA SER A 297 24.40 10.69 -17.54
C SER A 297 25.59 11.46 -16.95
N GLY A 298 25.55 11.77 -15.65
CA GLY A 298 26.54 12.59 -14.95
C GLY A 298 26.31 14.09 -15.10
N SER A 299 25.07 14.51 -15.35
CA SER A 299 24.70 15.92 -15.47
C SER A 299 25.06 16.70 -14.20
N GLY A 300 25.63 17.89 -14.38
CA GLY A 300 25.90 18.83 -13.29
C GLY A 300 24.67 19.61 -12.82
N ASN A 301 23.55 19.51 -13.54
CA ASN A 301 22.30 20.20 -13.21
C ASN A 301 21.45 19.44 -12.17
N ILE A 302 21.79 18.17 -11.91
CA ILE A 302 21.09 17.34 -10.93
C ILE A 302 22.01 17.19 -9.72
N THR A 303 21.48 17.54 -8.55
CA THR A 303 22.17 17.35 -7.27
C THR A 303 21.70 16.04 -6.61
N LEU A 304 22.26 15.71 -5.45
CA LEU A 304 21.78 14.60 -4.62
C LEU A 304 21.07 15.18 -3.40
N LEU A 305 20.00 14.54 -2.92
CA LEU A 305 19.23 14.97 -1.75
C LEU A 305 20.14 15.40 -0.59
N GLY A 306 21.12 14.58 -0.21
CA GLY A 306 22.03 14.89 0.90
C GLY A 306 22.87 16.17 0.68
N HIS A 307 23.24 16.48 -0.56
CA HIS A 307 23.96 17.71 -0.87
C HIS A 307 23.01 18.91 -0.96
N HIS A 308 21.83 18.74 -1.56
CA HIS A 308 20.77 19.76 -1.58
C HIS A 308 20.45 20.27 -0.17
N LEU A 309 20.19 19.37 0.77
CA LEU A 309 19.84 19.71 2.15
C LEU A 309 20.95 20.52 2.87
N ARG A 310 22.21 20.39 2.44
CA ARG A 310 23.36 21.15 2.95
C ARG A 310 23.68 22.41 2.15
N SER A 311 22.94 22.68 1.07
CA SER A 311 23.30 23.70 0.07
C SER A 311 24.69 23.45 -0.55
N GLU A 312 25.08 22.19 -0.69
CA GLU A 312 26.32 21.75 -1.32
C GLU A 312 26.11 21.38 -2.78
N ILE A 313 27.15 21.55 -3.60
CA ILE A 313 27.14 21.09 -4.99
C ILE A 313 27.56 19.61 -4.99
N GLY A 314 26.56 18.73 -5.04
CA GLY A 314 26.73 17.31 -5.31
C GLY A 314 26.60 17.00 -6.79
N LYS A 315 27.53 16.26 -7.38
CA LYS A 315 27.40 15.80 -8.78
C LYS A 315 27.00 14.34 -8.83
N CYS A 316 26.07 14.03 -9.73
CA CYS A 316 25.78 12.66 -10.06
C CYS A 316 26.98 11.96 -10.73
N LYS A 317 27.20 10.70 -10.38
CA LYS A 317 28.21 9.87 -11.04
C LYS A 317 27.61 9.26 -12.30
N LYS A 318 28.36 9.33 -13.41
CA LYS A 318 27.95 8.70 -14.67
C LYS A 318 27.80 7.19 -14.50
N THR A 319 26.63 6.67 -14.83
CA THR A 319 26.26 5.25 -14.73
C THR A 319 25.29 4.86 -15.85
N SER A 320 24.95 3.57 -15.96
CA SER A 320 23.90 3.11 -16.88
C SER A 320 22.53 3.45 -16.30
N TYR A 321 21.73 4.21 -17.05
CA TYR A 321 20.35 4.48 -16.68
C TYR A 321 19.49 3.21 -16.79
N LYS A 322 18.68 2.97 -15.76
CA LYS A 322 17.56 2.03 -15.79
C LYS A 322 16.46 2.61 -14.91
N SER A 323 15.23 2.64 -15.44
CA SER A 323 14.08 3.14 -14.67
C SER A 323 13.93 2.36 -13.36
N CYS A 324 13.54 3.07 -12.30
CA CYS A 324 13.42 2.54 -10.94
C CYS A 324 14.71 1.92 -10.34
N SER A 325 15.89 2.26 -10.87
CA SER A 325 17.15 1.68 -10.39
C SER A 325 18.15 2.79 -10.08
N THR A 326 18.22 3.22 -8.82
CA THR A 326 19.38 3.98 -8.32
C THR A 326 20.29 3.02 -7.54
N LYS A 327 21.61 3.25 -7.57
CA LYS A 327 22.57 2.46 -6.78
C LYS A 327 22.77 3.13 -5.42
N GLU A 328 23.03 2.35 -4.37
CA GLU A 328 23.65 2.83 -3.12
C GLU A 328 22.87 3.94 -2.37
N ASN A 329 21.54 3.89 -2.30
CA ASN A 329 20.71 4.91 -1.64
C ASN A 329 20.99 6.35 -2.14
N ILE A 330 21.47 6.48 -3.38
CA ILE A 330 21.63 7.76 -4.05
C ILE A 330 20.24 8.23 -4.47
N VAL A 331 19.85 9.42 -4.00
CA VAL A 331 18.58 10.07 -4.35
C VAL A 331 18.89 11.27 -5.23
N PRO A 332 18.74 11.15 -6.57
CA PRO A 332 18.80 12.30 -7.46
C PRO A 332 17.76 13.33 -7.04
N SER A 333 18.15 14.60 -7.03
CA SER A 333 17.33 15.70 -6.56
C SER A 333 17.41 16.86 -7.55
N ARG A 334 16.26 17.36 -7.97
CA ARG A 334 16.12 18.44 -8.94
C ARG A 334 15.23 19.55 -8.40
N ASP A 335 15.68 20.78 -8.61
CA ASP A 335 14.85 21.96 -8.43
C ASP A 335 13.80 22.05 -9.55
N GLY A 336 12.53 21.92 -9.16
CA GLY A 336 11.36 21.96 -10.01
C GLY A 336 10.77 23.37 -10.19
N SER A 337 11.35 24.41 -9.61
CA SER A 337 10.74 25.76 -9.57
C SER A 337 10.36 26.33 -10.94
N LEU A 338 11.05 25.91 -12.01
CA LEU A 338 10.79 26.33 -13.40
C LEU A 338 9.66 25.54 -14.10
N VAL A 339 9.35 24.33 -13.63
CA VAL A 339 8.32 23.46 -14.23
C VAL A 339 7.02 23.45 -13.43
N VAL A 340 7.07 23.97 -12.20
CA VAL A 340 5.89 24.23 -11.40
C VAL A 340 5.31 25.58 -11.81
N VAL A 341 4.03 25.63 -12.12
CA VAL A 341 3.29 26.88 -12.37
C VAL A 341 2.33 27.11 -11.21
N GLU A 342 2.36 28.33 -10.67
CA GLU A 342 1.38 28.83 -9.71
C GLU A 342 0.32 29.60 -10.49
N GLU A 343 -0.94 29.21 -10.40
CA GLU A 343 -2.00 29.83 -11.21
C GLU A 343 -3.03 30.56 -10.35
N VAL A 344 -3.35 30.02 -9.16
CA VAL A 344 -4.48 30.51 -8.38
C VAL A 344 -4.13 30.62 -6.91
N SER A 345 -4.22 31.85 -6.39
CA SER A 345 -4.26 32.14 -4.96
C SER A 345 -5.66 32.61 -4.60
N ILE A 346 -6.26 32.01 -3.58
CA ILE A 346 -7.55 32.45 -3.04
C ILE A 346 -7.39 32.69 -1.56
N ILE A 347 -7.91 33.83 -1.11
CA ILE A 347 -8.05 34.09 0.31
C ILE A 347 -9.16 33.17 0.82
N LEU A 348 -8.84 32.21 1.69
CA LEU A 348 -9.84 31.28 2.23
C LEU A 348 -11.00 32.04 2.88
N ASP A 349 -10.71 33.18 3.54
CA ASP A 349 -11.73 34.04 4.16
C ASP A 349 -12.79 34.58 3.15
N THR A 350 -12.44 34.68 1.87
CA THR A 350 -13.40 35.08 0.79
C THR A 350 -14.27 33.92 0.31
N ILE A 351 -13.83 32.67 0.43
CA ILE A 351 -14.65 31.47 0.16
C ILE A 351 -15.62 31.25 1.33
N TYR A 352 -15.15 31.45 2.56
CA TYR A 352 -15.90 31.16 3.79
C TYR A 352 -16.66 32.37 4.37
N ASN A 353 -16.93 33.42 3.58
CA ASN A 353 -17.66 34.62 4.01
C ASN A 353 -17.26 35.08 5.43
N SER A 354 -15.99 35.40 5.64
CA SER A 354 -15.45 35.97 6.91
C SER A 354 -15.48 35.07 8.15
N HIS A 355 -15.81 33.78 8.04
CA HIS A 355 -15.62 32.86 9.17
C HIS A 355 -14.14 32.47 9.30
N VAL A 356 -13.52 32.93 10.40
CA VAL A 356 -12.11 32.75 10.85
C VAL A 356 -11.68 31.27 11.01
N THR A 357 -12.52 30.33 10.61
CA THR A 357 -12.34 28.91 10.87
C THR A 357 -11.62 28.24 9.70
N VAL A 358 -10.32 28.09 9.92
CA VAL A 358 -9.36 27.34 9.12
C VAL A 358 -9.87 25.93 8.81
N PRO A 359 -9.70 25.40 7.58
CA PRO A 359 -9.78 23.97 7.34
C PRO A 359 -8.82 23.24 8.29
N HIS A 360 -9.37 22.52 9.26
CA HIS A 360 -8.63 21.65 10.17
C HIS A 360 -7.93 20.52 9.41
N LYS A 361 -8.56 20.02 8.33
CA LYS A 361 -8.05 18.91 7.53
C LYS A 361 -8.59 18.97 6.11
N ILE A 362 -7.70 18.89 5.11
CA ILE A 362 -8.10 18.74 3.71
C ILE A 362 -7.95 17.28 3.30
N GLN A 363 -8.99 16.71 2.71
CA GLN A 363 -8.92 15.37 2.11
C GLN A 363 -9.37 15.40 0.66
N PHE A 364 -8.56 14.82 -0.21
CA PHE A 364 -8.91 14.56 -1.60
C PHE A 364 -9.42 13.13 -1.72
N VAL A 365 -10.62 12.97 -2.28
CA VAL A 365 -11.23 11.68 -2.60
C VAL A 365 -11.56 11.70 -4.07
N ALA A 366 -11.21 10.63 -4.77
CA ALA A 366 -11.61 10.48 -6.14
C ALA A 366 -11.96 9.06 -6.50
N LEU A 367 -12.84 8.97 -7.49
CA LEU A 367 -13.33 7.73 -8.04
C LEU A 367 -13.03 7.75 -9.54
N PRO A 368 -12.29 6.75 -10.05
CA PRO A 368 -11.96 6.66 -11.45
C PRO A 368 -13.19 6.27 -12.28
N TYR A 369 -12.98 5.88 -13.54
CA TYR A 369 -14.04 5.37 -14.40
C TYR A 369 -14.85 4.26 -13.69
N PRO A 370 -16.19 4.22 -13.82
CA PRO A 370 -17.05 5.10 -14.61
C PRO A 370 -17.55 6.34 -13.88
N TYR A 371 -17.23 6.51 -12.60
CA TYR A 371 -17.70 7.65 -11.80
C TYR A 371 -17.09 8.97 -12.27
N ASN A 372 -15.77 8.95 -12.56
CA ASN A 372 -14.99 10.13 -12.98
C ASN A 372 -15.25 11.35 -12.07
N THR A 373 -15.34 11.10 -10.76
CA THR A 373 -15.61 12.15 -9.77
C THR A 373 -14.37 12.41 -8.94
N ALA A 374 -14.05 13.69 -8.75
CA ALA A 374 -13.03 14.15 -7.82
C ALA A 374 -13.68 15.13 -6.85
N ARG A 375 -13.39 14.97 -5.56
CA ARG A 375 -13.93 15.79 -4.47
C ARG A 375 -12.83 16.22 -3.53
N LEU A 376 -12.88 17.48 -3.14
CA LEU A 376 -12.07 18.03 -2.07
C LEU A 376 -12.98 18.25 -0.86
N LEU A 377 -12.66 17.58 0.24
CA LEU A 377 -13.33 17.70 1.52
C LEU A 377 -12.46 18.63 2.38
N MET A 378 -12.92 19.87 2.56
CA MET A 378 -12.25 20.86 3.39
C MET A 378 -12.96 20.92 4.73
N HIS A 379 -12.51 20.09 5.67
CA HIS A 379 -13.12 20.02 6.98
C HIS A 379 -12.66 21.16 7.86
N VAL A 380 -13.63 21.85 8.45
CA VAL A 380 -13.45 22.98 9.35
C VAL A 380 -14.07 22.62 10.70
N LYS A 381 -13.60 23.20 11.80
CA LYS A 381 -14.25 23.09 13.12
C LYS A 381 -14.91 24.43 13.48
N PRO A 382 -16.22 24.47 13.77
CA PRO A 382 -17.15 23.34 13.82
C PRO A 382 -17.47 22.74 12.43
N PHE A 383 -17.76 21.43 12.37
CA PHE A 383 -17.92 20.69 11.10
C PHE A 383 -19.00 21.24 10.15
N LEU A 384 -19.93 22.04 10.64
CA LEU A 384 -20.96 22.71 9.82
C LEU A 384 -20.39 23.62 8.73
N LEU A 385 -19.17 24.10 8.93
CA LEU A 385 -18.43 24.93 7.98
C LEU A 385 -17.56 24.08 7.04
N THR A 386 -17.72 22.75 7.08
CA THR A 386 -17.03 21.85 6.17
C THR A 386 -17.61 22.00 4.77
N ASP A 387 -16.74 22.27 3.82
CA ASP A 387 -17.09 22.34 2.41
C ASP A 387 -16.78 21.03 1.69
N ILE A 388 -17.72 20.61 0.84
CA ILE A 388 -17.51 19.55 -0.13
C ILE A 388 -17.42 20.20 -1.50
N CYS A 389 -16.22 20.28 -2.04
CA CYS A 389 -15.98 20.85 -3.35
C CYS A 389 -15.87 19.77 -4.41
N LYS A 390 -16.68 19.89 -5.46
CA LYS A 390 -16.74 18.95 -6.57
C LYS A 390 -16.19 19.58 -7.84
N TYR A 391 -15.36 18.81 -8.55
CA TYR A 391 -14.88 19.19 -9.87
C TYR A 391 -15.97 18.89 -10.91
N HIS A 392 -16.61 19.93 -11.42
CA HIS A 392 -17.78 19.79 -12.28
C HIS A 392 -17.45 19.73 -13.78
N ASP A 393 -16.37 20.34 -14.28
CA ASP A 393 -16.23 20.56 -15.73
C ASP A 393 -14.85 20.39 -16.37
N LEU A 394 -14.83 20.32 -17.71
CA LEU A 394 -13.68 20.08 -18.61
C LEU A 394 -12.60 21.18 -18.56
N TYR A 395 -12.95 22.36 -18.05
CA TYR A 395 -12.05 23.50 -17.93
C TYR A 395 -11.40 23.54 -16.56
N VAL A 396 -10.11 23.83 -16.58
CA VAL A 396 -9.23 24.05 -15.42
C VAL A 396 -9.82 25.20 -14.61
N GLY A 397 -10.65 24.86 -13.63
CA GLY A 397 -11.38 25.81 -12.81
C GLY A 397 -11.49 25.28 -11.40
N LEU A 398 -11.64 26.20 -10.46
CA LEU A 398 -11.80 25.87 -9.04
C LEU A 398 -13.00 24.94 -8.84
N PRO A 399 -12.89 23.97 -7.91
CA PRO A 399 -14.00 23.08 -7.64
C PRO A 399 -15.19 23.91 -7.09
N SER A 400 -16.41 23.55 -7.50
CA SER A 400 -17.61 24.18 -6.94
C SER A 400 -17.83 23.61 -5.55
N CYS A 401 -17.76 24.46 -4.54
CA CYS A 401 -17.96 24.11 -3.15
C CYS A 401 -19.43 24.24 -2.77
N MET A 402 -19.95 23.20 -2.12
CA MET A 402 -21.25 23.23 -1.46
C MET A 402 -21.03 23.01 0.03
N ILE A 403 -21.64 23.88 0.84
CA ILE A 403 -21.74 23.71 2.29
C ILE A 403 -22.64 22.49 2.54
N ILE A 404 -22.29 21.67 3.53
CA ILE A 404 -23.13 20.55 3.95
C ILE A 404 -24.53 21.08 4.32
N ASN A 405 -25.57 20.61 3.64
CA ASN A 405 -26.92 21.11 3.83
C ASN A 405 -27.40 20.86 5.27
N LEU A 406 -27.61 21.96 6.01
CA LEU A 406 -27.92 22.00 7.44
C LEU A 406 -29.32 21.51 7.80
N ASN A 407 -30.23 21.41 6.82
CA ASN A 407 -31.64 21.16 7.10
C ASN A 407 -31.93 19.75 7.66
N SER A 408 -30.95 18.84 7.63
CA SER A 408 -31.07 17.47 8.14
C SER A 408 -30.28 17.20 9.41
N ILE A 409 -29.59 18.19 9.99
CA ILE A 409 -28.71 18.00 11.17
C ILE A 409 -29.30 18.76 12.36
N SER A 410 -29.49 18.08 13.49
CA SER A 410 -30.07 18.71 14.68
C SER A 410 -29.06 19.63 15.40
N SER A 411 -29.55 20.58 16.20
CA SER A 411 -28.69 21.43 17.04
C SER A 411 -27.85 20.62 18.04
N ASP A 412 -28.37 19.48 18.49
CA ASP A 412 -27.69 18.61 19.45
C ASP A 412 -26.53 17.88 18.78
N ASP A 413 -26.71 17.42 17.53
CA ASP A 413 -25.63 16.83 16.73
C ASP A 413 -24.51 17.84 16.46
N ILE A 414 -24.86 19.11 16.26
CA ILE A 414 -23.87 20.18 16.06
C ILE A 414 -22.98 20.33 17.30
N LEU A 415 -23.57 20.34 18.49
CA LEU A 415 -22.83 20.47 19.75
C LEU A 415 -21.99 19.22 20.03
N GLU A 416 -22.52 18.03 19.74
CA GLU A 416 -21.84 16.76 20.01
C GLU A 416 -20.68 16.47 19.02
N PHE A 417 -20.88 16.78 17.74
CA PHE A 417 -19.92 16.46 16.68
C PHE A 417 -19.09 17.65 16.20
N GLY A 418 -19.36 18.86 16.70
CA GLY A 418 -18.71 20.12 16.28
C GLY A 418 -17.19 20.03 16.17
N GLU A 419 -16.54 19.44 17.17
CA GLU A 419 -15.07 19.34 17.27
C GLU A 419 -14.50 18.00 16.78
N THR A 420 -15.34 17.11 16.26
CA THR A 420 -14.92 15.76 15.86
C THR A 420 -14.20 15.76 14.52
N ASP A 421 -13.25 14.84 14.37
CA ASP A 421 -12.57 14.61 13.10
C ASP A 421 -13.47 13.78 12.18
N PHE A 422 -13.40 14.04 10.87
CA PHE A 422 -14.14 13.27 9.89
C PHE A 422 -13.31 12.12 9.32
N HIS A 423 -14.00 11.03 9.03
CA HIS A 423 -13.52 9.83 8.34
C HIS A 423 -14.33 9.60 7.07
N VAL A 424 -13.69 9.05 6.04
CA VAL A 424 -14.40 8.59 4.84
C VAL A 424 -14.75 7.12 5.03
N ASN A 425 -16.04 6.83 5.21
CA ASN A 425 -16.50 5.46 5.34
C ASN A 425 -16.53 4.79 3.97
N LYS A 426 -15.99 3.57 3.89
CA LYS A 426 -15.91 2.82 2.64
C LYS A 426 -17.24 2.17 2.26
N ARG A 427 -17.86 1.46 3.21
CA ARG A 427 -19.10 0.71 3.00
C ARG A 427 -19.94 0.64 4.28
N PRO A 428 -21.14 1.25 4.31
CA PRO A 428 -21.73 2.08 3.26
C PRO A 428 -20.90 3.36 3.04
N HIS A 429 -20.90 3.87 1.81
CA HIS A 429 -20.02 4.98 1.46
C HIS A 429 -20.59 6.33 1.92
N GLY A 430 -19.80 7.07 2.72
CA GLY A 430 -20.23 8.34 3.25
C GLY A 430 -19.20 9.01 4.15
N SER A 431 -19.56 10.15 4.72
CA SER A 431 -18.78 10.84 5.74
C SER A 431 -19.19 10.37 7.13
N LEU A 432 -18.21 10.11 7.97
CA LEU A 432 -18.39 9.58 9.32
C LEU A 432 -17.73 10.51 10.35
N PHE A 433 -18.50 10.90 11.36
CA PHE A 433 -18.05 11.69 12.50
C PHE A 433 -18.28 10.87 13.77
N VAL A 434 -17.26 10.78 14.63
CA VAL A 434 -17.32 9.99 15.85
C VAL A 434 -16.90 10.85 17.04
N SER A 435 -17.79 10.97 18.03
CA SER A 435 -17.46 11.65 19.28
C SER A 435 -16.49 10.81 20.11
N LYS A 436 -15.37 11.41 20.51
CA LYS A 436 -14.35 10.74 21.33
C LYS A 436 -14.86 10.41 22.74
N GLU A 437 -15.75 11.25 23.29
CA GLU A 437 -16.24 11.11 24.66
C GLU A 437 -17.43 10.14 24.76
N THR A 438 -18.38 10.26 23.83
CA THR A 438 -19.63 9.49 23.88
C THR A 438 -19.63 8.27 22.97
N ASN A 439 -18.66 8.13 22.06
CA ASN A 439 -18.65 7.16 20.96
C ASN A 439 -19.91 7.20 20.08
N LYS A 440 -20.71 8.28 20.14
CA LYS A 440 -21.81 8.46 19.21
C LYS A 440 -21.27 8.70 17.80
N ILE A 441 -22.12 8.38 16.83
CA ILE A 441 -21.78 8.40 15.42
C ILE A 441 -22.78 9.29 14.69
N LEU A 442 -22.27 10.20 13.87
CA LEU A 442 -23.03 10.89 12.84
C LEU A 442 -22.52 10.41 11.48
N TYR A 443 -23.42 9.84 10.69
CA TYR A 443 -23.12 9.34 9.35
C TYR A 443 -23.93 10.09 8.30
N ILE A 444 -23.22 10.64 7.31
CA ILE A 444 -23.81 11.35 6.18
C ILE A 444 -23.53 10.52 4.93
N PRO A 445 -24.54 9.83 4.36
CA PRO A 445 -24.34 9.00 3.17
C PRO A 445 -23.95 9.85 1.97
N ILE A 446 -23.09 9.30 1.11
CA ILE A 446 -22.75 9.91 -0.16
C ILE A 446 -23.34 9.06 -1.28
N GLU A 447 -24.27 9.63 -2.03
CA GLU A 447 -24.95 8.95 -3.14
C GLU A 447 -23.98 8.62 -4.29
N MET A 448 -23.93 7.34 -4.67
CA MET A 448 -23.05 6.81 -5.72
C MET A 448 -23.80 6.22 -6.91
N CYS A 449 -24.96 5.61 -6.70
CA CYS A 449 -25.65 4.80 -7.69
C CYS A 449 -26.20 5.63 -8.85
N SER A 450 -26.78 6.79 -8.55
CA SER A 450 -27.37 7.68 -9.56
C SER A 450 -26.39 8.18 -10.63
N ASN A 451 -25.08 8.11 -10.39
CA ASN A 451 -24.05 8.48 -11.38
C ASN A 451 -23.80 7.39 -12.43
N LEU A 452 -24.21 6.14 -12.16
CA LEU A 452 -24.01 4.99 -13.05
C LEU A 452 -25.21 4.88 -14.00
N LYS A 453 -24.97 5.11 -15.29
CA LYS A 453 -26.03 5.33 -16.28
C LYS A 453 -26.46 4.09 -17.03
N THR A 454 -25.68 3.02 -16.97
CA THR A 454 -25.97 1.76 -17.66
C THR A 454 -26.04 0.60 -16.68
N CYS A 455 -26.74 -0.48 -17.06
CA CYS A 455 -26.75 -1.71 -16.27
C CYS A 455 -25.33 -2.21 -16.02
N THR A 456 -24.48 -2.20 -17.05
CA THR A 456 -23.08 -2.60 -16.93
C THR A 456 -22.36 -1.77 -15.87
N GLN A 457 -22.44 -0.44 -15.93
CA GLN A 457 -21.80 0.43 -14.95
C GLN A 457 -22.34 0.18 -13.53
N CYS A 458 -23.66 0.08 -13.40
CA CYS A 458 -24.36 -0.12 -12.14
C CYS A 458 -23.97 -1.44 -11.46
N ILE A 459 -23.95 -2.53 -12.21
CA ILE A 459 -23.67 -3.86 -11.67
C ILE A 459 -22.16 -4.06 -11.50
N MET A 460 -21.36 -3.69 -12.50
CA MET A 460 -19.91 -3.93 -12.48
C MET A 460 -19.23 -3.10 -11.38
N TYR A 461 -19.52 -1.80 -11.29
CA TYR A 461 -18.84 -0.88 -10.36
C TYR A 461 -19.71 -0.51 -9.15
N GLY A 462 -21.03 -0.48 -9.31
CA GLY A 462 -21.95 -0.06 -8.26
C GLY A 462 -22.33 -1.13 -7.24
N LEU A 463 -22.22 -2.43 -7.56
CA LEU A 463 -22.59 -3.50 -6.61
C LEU A 463 -21.84 -3.40 -5.27
N TYR A 464 -20.61 -2.88 -5.29
CA TYR A 464 -19.84 -2.68 -4.07
C TYR A 464 -20.42 -1.59 -3.16
N PHE A 465 -21.06 -0.59 -3.75
CA PHE A 465 -21.75 0.52 -3.08
C PHE A 465 -23.24 0.23 -2.86
N ASP A 466 -23.61 -1.06 -2.83
CA ASP A 466 -24.99 -1.52 -2.65
C ASP A 466 -25.95 -0.95 -3.71
N CYS A 467 -25.44 -0.75 -4.95
CA CYS A 467 -26.26 -0.34 -6.08
C CYS A 467 -26.86 -1.53 -6.83
N ILE A 468 -28.09 -1.35 -7.31
CA ILE A 468 -28.80 -2.30 -8.16
C ILE A 468 -29.30 -1.62 -9.44
N TRP A 469 -29.42 -2.40 -10.50
CA TRP A 469 -30.09 -1.97 -11.72
C TRP A 469 -31.57 -2.38 -11.67
N SER A 470 -32.47 -1.40 -11.64
CA SER A 470 -33.92 -1.62 -11.59
C SER A 470 -34.63 -0.56 -12.42
N ASN A 471 -35.66 -0.93 -13.19
CA ASN A 471 -36.44 -0.01 -14.02
C ASN A 471 -35.59 0.92 -14.91
N SER A 472 -34.51 0.37 -15.48
CA SER A 472 -33.56 1.11 -16.34
C SER A 472 -32.83 2.28 -15.66
N ILE A 473 -32.78 2.28 -14.32
CA ILE A 473 -32.00 3.23 -13.52
C ILE A 473 -31.15 2.46 -12.50
N CYS A 474 -30.03 3.07 -12.11
CA CYS A 474 -29.21 2.56 -11.02
C CYS A 474 -29.62 3.23 -9.71
N VAL A 475 -29.98 2.43 -8.71
CA VAL A 475 -30.47 2.90 -7.41
C VAL A 475 -29.78 2.17 -6.27
N HIS A 476 -29.68 2.81 -5.13
CA HIS A 476 -29.20 2.19 -3.90
C HIS A 476 -30.26 1.22 -3.34
N ASP A 477 -29.83 0.04 -2.92
CA ASP A 477 -30.66 -0.96 -2.25
C ASP A 477 -29.78 -1.74 -1.25
N ASP A 478 -30.07 -1.56 0.04
CA ASP A 478 -29.34 -2.16 1.16
C ASP A 478 -29.79 -3.59 1.50
N GLN A 479 -30.76 -4.15 0.77
CA GLN A 479 -31.22 -5.51 1.01
C GLN A 479 -30.20 -6.55 0.53
N PRO A 480 -29.95 -7.61 1.31
CA PRO A 480 -29.05 -8.68 0.90
C PRO A 480 -29.62 -9.40 -0.33
N LYS A 481 -28.85 -9.38 -1.42
CA LYS A 481 -29.21 -10.05 -2.69
C LYS A 481 -28.18 -11.07 -3.10
N ASN A 482 -28.64 -12.11 -3.80
CA ASN A 482 -27.75 -13.08 -4.39
C ASN A 482 -26.95 -12.42 -5.53
N LYS A 483 -25.64 -12.26 -5.34
CA LYS A 483 -24.74 -11.65 -6.32
C LYS A 483 -24.86 -12.30 -7.70
N ALA A 484 -24.99 -13.63 -7.77
CA ALA A 484 -25.11 -14.34 -9.04
C ALA A 484 -26.39 -13.93 -9.81
N THR A 485 -27.49 -13.66 -9.10
CA THR A 485 -28.73 -13.19 -9.73
C THR A 485 -28.59 -11.78 -10.30
N LEU A 486 -27.72 -10.96 -9.72
CA LEU A 486 -27.48 -9.59 -10.19
C LEU A 486 -26.44 -9.51 -11.32
N THR A 487 -25.51 -10.47 -11.39
CA THR A 487 -24.39 -10.45 -12.34
C THR A 487 -24.56 -11.38 -13.54
N VAL A 488 -25.36 -12.44 -13.43
CA VAL A 488 -25.55 -13.43 -14.51
C VAL A 488 -26.88 -13.21 -15.22
N ASN A 489 -26.88 -13.11 -16.55
CA ASN A 489 -28.07 -12.97 -17.40
C ASN A 489 -28.96 -11.75 -17.04
N ASN A 490 -28.41 -10.75 -16.35
CA ASN A 490 -29.15 -9.59 -15.89
C ASN A 490 -29.02 -8.39 -16.86
N CYS A 491 -27.79 -7.96 -17.15
CA CYS A 491 -27.55 -6.83 -18.07
C CYS A 491 -27.64 -7.20 -19.55
N PHE A 492 -27.27 -8.42 -19.90
CA PHE A 492 -27.38 -8.99 -21.23
C PHE A 492 -27.57 -10.51 -21.10
N LYS A 493 -28.08 -11.13 -22.16
CA LYS A 493 -28.35 -12.57 -22.28
C LYS A 493 -27.86 -13.06 -23.63
N ILE A 494 -27.47 -14.32 -23.69
CA ILE A 494 -27.18 -15.00 -24.96
C ILE A 494 -28.50 -15.50 -25.52
N SER A 495 -28.91 -14.96 -26.68
CA SER A 495 -30.12 -15.37 -27.38
C SER A 495 -29.89 -16.59 -28.24
N ASN A 496 -28.72 -16.69 -28.88
CA ASN A 496 -28.38 -17.79 -29.78
C ASN A 496 -26.86 -18.01 -29.86
N ILE A 497 -26.46 -19.23 -30.22
CA ILE A 497 -25.07 -19.61 -30.47
C ILE A 497 -24.97 -20.50 -31.72
N SER A 498 -23.93 -20.32 -32.52
CA SER A 498 -23.72 -21.10 -33.74
C SER A 498 -22.23 -21.20 -34.08
N PRO A 499 -21.72 -22.35 -34.58
CA PRO A 499 -22.42 -23.64 -34.66
C PRO A 499 -22.53 -24.30 -33.28
N LEU A 500 -23.47 -25.26 -33.14
CA LEU A 500 -23.61 -26.08 -31.93
C LEU A 500 -22.64 -27.27 -31.88
N ILE A 501 -21.95 -27.56 -32.99
CA ILE A 501 -21.08 -28.73 -33.13
C ILE A 501 -19.72 -28.27 -33.63
N PHE A 502 -18.67 -28.62 -32.87
CA PHE A 502 -17.27 -28.40 -33.23
C PHE A 502 -16.55 -29.75 -33.33
N ASN A 503 -15.93 -30.00 -34.47
CA ASN A 503 -15.02 -31.12 -34.72
C ASN A 503 -13.69 -30.58 -35.30
N SER A 504 -12.69 -31.45 -35.43
CA SER A 504 -11.36 -31.10 -35.96
C SER A 504 -11.33 -30.62 -37.41
N LEU A 505 -12.44 -30.77 -38.15
CA LEU A 505 -12.58 -30.45 -39.58
C LEU A 505 -13.52 -29.26 -39.84
N THR A 506 -14.26 -28.78 -38.83
CA THR A 506 -15.25 -27.71 -38.93
C THR A 506 -14.67 -26.33 -38.61
N PRO A 507 -15.35 -25.24 -39.00
CA PRO A 507 -14.97 -23.91 -38.56
C PRO A 507 -14.91 -23.84 -37.03
N THR A 508 -13.77 -23.43 -36.52
CA THR A 508 -13.53 -23.09 -35.09
C THR A 508 -14.18 -21.77 -34.70
N ILE A 509 -14.89 -21.12 -35.62
CA ILE A 509 -15.53 -19.82 -35.41
C ILE A 509 -16.87 -20.05 -34.72
N LEU A 510 -16.98 -19.54 -33.50
CA LEU A 510 -18.20 -19.45 -32.73
C LEU A 510 -18.81 -18.04 -32.91
N THR A 511 -20.04 -18.00 -33.37
CA THR A 511 -20.91 -16.83 -33.41
C THR A 511 -21.89 -16.88 -32.23
N ILE A 512 -21.95 -15.80 -31.48
CA ILE A 512 -22.82 -15.62 -30.32
C ILE A 512 -23.71 -14.41 -30.61
N GLU A 513 -25.01 -14.59 -30.47
CA GLU A 513 -25.98 -13.51 -30.54
C GLU A 513 -26.43 -13.14 -29.14
N LEU A 514 -26.45 -11.84 -28.86
CA LEU A 514 -26.90 -11.28 -27.59
C LEU A 514 -28.27 -10.61 -27.75
N ASP A 515 -29.04 -10.57 -26.67
CA ASP A 515 -30.30 -9.83 -26.62
C ASP A 515 -30.11 -8.31 -26.73
N LYS A 516 -28.93 -7.82 -26.31
CA LYS A 516 -28.52 -6.41 -26.29
C LYS A 516 -27.03 -6.29 -26.61
N PRO A 517 -26.59 -5.17 -27.22
CA PRO A 517 -25.21 -5.03 -27.61
C PRO A 517 -24.33 -4.84 -26.37
N LEU A 518 -23.25 -5.62 -26.31
CA LEU A 518 -22.15 -5.40 -25.36
C LEU A 518 -21.25 -4.30 -25.93
N VAL A 519 -21.47 -3.07 -25.46
CA VAL A 519 -20.66 -1.90 -25.81
C VAL A 519 -19.79 -1.53 -24.62
N PRO A 520 -18.63 -2.18 -24.40
CA PRO A 520 -17.56 -1.55 -23.64
C PRO A 520 -17.24 -0.23 -24.32
N ASP A 521 -17.21 0.83 -23.53
CA ASP A 521 -16.87 2.17 -23.96
C ASP A 521 -15.51 2.13 -24.69
N SER A 522 -15.31 2.92 -25.74
CA SER A 522 -14.05 2.88 -26.52
C SER A 522 -12.81 3.21 -25.67
N ASN A 523 -13.03 3.86 -24.53
CA ASN A 523 -12.03 4.19 -23.52
C ASN A 523 -12.08 3.30 -22.26
N SER A 524 -12.94 2.28 -22.22
CA SER A 524 -13.02 1.36 -21.09
C SER A 524 -11.89 0.33 -21.12
N ARG A 525 -11.34 -0.01 -19.95
CA ARG A 525 -10.39 -1.13 -19.77
C ARG A 525 -11.08 -2.48 -19.58
N GLU A 526 -12.37 -2.53 -19.90
CA GLU A 526 -13.20 -3.72 -19.82
C GLU A 526 -12.88 -4.64 -20.99
N TYR A 527 -12.82 -5.93 -20.72
CA TYR A 527 -12.54 -6.93 -21.75
C TYR A 527 -13.49 -8.11 -21.64
N ILE A 528 -13.70 -8.79 -22.77
CA ILE A 528 -14.63 -9.90 -22.87
C ILE A 528 -13.85 -11.20 -22.81
N VAL A 529 -14.29 -12.10 -21.94
CA VAL A 529 -13.83 -13.49 -21.87
C VAL A 529 -14.97 -14.39 -22.31
N ILE A 530 -14.69 -15.27 -23.26
CA ILE A 530 -15.66 -16.24 -23.77
C ILE A 530 -15.07 -17.63 -23.59
N LYS A 531 -15.82 -18.53 -22.96
CA LYS A 531 -15.37 -19.90 -22.71
C LYS A 531 -16.52 -20.91 -22.82
N ALA A 532 -16.15 -22.15 -23.10
CA ALA A 532 -17.03 -23.31 -23.12
C ALA A 532 -16.48 -24.37 -22.14
N GLY A 533 -16.82 -24.26 -20.86
CA GLY A 533 -16.15 -25.02 -19.79
C GLY A 533 -14.86 -24.34 -19.32
N SER A 534 -14.01 -25.06 -18.59
CA SER A 534 -12.82 -24.49 -17.94
C SER A 534 -11.61 -24.32 -18.86
N HIS A 535 -11.52 -25.10 -19.94
CA HIS A 535 -10.31 -25.14 -20.79
C HIS A 535 -10.54 -24.66 -22.23
N ASN A 536 -11.79 -24.61 -22.70
CA ASN A 536 -12.06 -24.15 -24.07
C ASN A 536 -12.29 -22.64 -24.09
N HIS A 537 -11.24 -21.88 -24.36
CA HIS A 537 -11.29 -20.42 -24.42
C HIS A 537 -11.38 -19.91 -25.85
N CYS A 538 -12.09 -18.81 -26.04
CA CYS A 538 -12.14 -18.12 -27.31
C CYS A 538 -11.00 -17.09 -27.46
N SER A 539 -10.44 -17.02 -28.67
CA SER A 539 -9.47 -16.00 -29.10
C SER A 539 -10.03 -15.20 -30.29
N ASN A 540 -9.32 -14.15 -30.73
CA ASN A 540 -9.69 -13.34 -31.90
C ASN A 540 -11.15 -12.85 -31.86
N ILE A 541 -11.57 -12.30 -30.72
CA ILE A 541 -12.95 -11.86 -30.48
C ILE A 541 -13.21 -10.60 -31.32
N THR A 542 -14.23 -10.66 -32.17
CA THR A 542 -14.73 -9.54 -32.98
C THR A 542 -16.18 -9.27 -32.62
N ARG A 543 -16.58 -8.00 -32.66
CA ARG A 543 -17.91 -7.54 -32.26
C ARG A 543 -18.57 -6.78 -33.41
N ASN A 544 -19.83 -7.08 -33.67
CA ASN A 544 -20.67 -6.36 -34.62
C ASN A 544 -22.09 -6.21 -34.04
N GLY A 545 -22.33 -5.13 -33.31
CA GLY A 545 -23.61 -4.88 -32.64
C GLY A 545 -23.96 -5.96 -31.62
N LEU A 546 -25.00 -6.74 -31.92
CA LEU A 546 -25.48 -7.86 -31.09
C LEU A 546 -24.64 -9.13 -31.26
N PHE A 547 -23.83 -9.21 -32.32
CA PHE A 547 -23.11 -10.42 -32.67
C PHE A 547 -21.66 -10.35 -32.19
N ILE A 548 -21.20 -11.44 -31.59
CA ILE A 548 -19.80 -11.65 -31.24
C ILE A 548 -19.31 -12.88 -31.99
N ASN A 549 -18.21 -12.75 -32.72
CA ASN A 549 -17.54 -13.88 -33.35
C ASN A 549 -16.19 -14.10 -32.69
N CYS A 550 -15.84 -15.35 -32.38
CA CYS A 550 -14.55 -15.69 -31.82
C CYS A 550 -14.06 -17.05 -32.33
N THR A 551 -12.77 -17.32 -32.21
CA THR A 551 -12.17 -18.62 -32.51
C THR A 551 -12.11 -19.45 -31.24
N LEU A 552 -12.92 -20.50 -31.14
CA LEU A 552 -12.96 -21.38 -29.96
C LEU A 552 -11.80 -22.39 -30.01
N ASN A 553 -10.97 -22.39 -28.97
CA ASN A 553 -9.91 -23.38 -28.81
C ASN A 553 -10.48 -24.68 -28.22
N LEU A 554 -10.37 -25.78 -28.96
CA LEU A 554 -10.99 -27.06 -28.64
C LEU A 554 -10.01 -27.96 -27.85
N LEU A 555 -9.78 -27.62 -26.58
CA LEU A 555 -8.83 -28.33 -25.71
C LEU A 555 -9.47 -29.50 -24.95
N GLU A 556 -10.75 -29.39 -24.60
CA GLU A 556 -11.48 -30.35 -23.78
C GLU A 556 -12.77 -30.78 -24.51
N PRO A 557 -12.96 -32.08 -24.80
CA PRO A 557 -14.16 -32.58 -25.44
C PRO A 557 -15.33 -32.66 -24.46
N GLY A 558 -16.56 -32.54 -24.97
CA GLY A 558 -17.77 -32.63 -24.15
C GLY A 558 -18.86 -31.65 -24.57
N LYS A 559 -19.90 -31.57 -23.75
CA LYS A 559 -21.02 -30.65 -23.92
C LYS A 559 -20.92 -29.50 -22.93
N PHE A 560 -20.83 -28.28 -23.43
CA PHE A 560 -20.59 -27.11 -22.62
C PHE A 560 -21.57 -26.00 -22.96
N LYS A 561 -22.04 -25.27 -21.94
CA LYS A 561 -22.66 -23.97 -22.16
C LYS A 561 -21.58 -22.96 -22.52
N ILE A 562 -21.93 -22.02 -23.39
CA ILE A 562 -21.10 -20.85 -23.68
C ILE A 562 -21.33 -19.83 -22.58
N GLU A 563 -20.25 -19.38 -21.97
CA GLU A 563 -20.24 -18.29 -21.01
C GLU A 563 -19.53 -17.09 -21.64
N VAL A 564 -20.23 -15.96 -21.71
CA VAL A 564 -19.67 -14.67 -22.10
C VAL A 564 -19.59 -13.82 -20.84
N SER A 565 -18.39 -13.40 -20.47
CA SER A 565 -18.12 -12.56 -19.31
C SER A 565 -17.50 -11.24 -19.74
N LEU A 566 -17.99 -10.14 -19.19
CA LEU A 566 -17.32 -8.84 -19.21
C LEU A 566 -16.58 -8.65 -17.89
N GLN A 567 -15.29 -8.37 -17.97
CA GLN A 567 -14.37 -8.31 -16.82
C GLN A 567 -13.57 -7.01 -16.84
N ASN A 568 -13.09 -6.62 -15.65
CA ASN A 568 -12.17 -5.52 -15.45
C ASN A 568 -11.13 -5.94 -14.38
N ASP A 569 -9.85 -5.88 -14.77
CA ASP A 569 -8.75 -6.28 -13.89
C ASP A 569 -8.03 -5.16 -13.16
N GLU A 570 -8.51 -3.93 -13.32
CA GLU A 570 -7.93 -2.75 -12.71
C GLU A 570 -8.33 -2.62 -11.23
N TYR A 571 -9.61 -2.81 -10.90
CA TYR A 571 -10.14 -2.55 -9.56
C TYR A 571 -10.61 -3.82 -8.84
N ALA A 572 -10.24 -4.00 -7.57
CA ALA A 572 -10.52 -5.22 -6.81
C ALA A 572 -11.98 -5.39 -6.37
N ASP A 573 -12.73 -4.29 -6.32
CA ASP A 573 -14.13 -4.21 -5.91
C ASP A 573 -15.12 -4.33 -7.08
N VAL A 574 -14.62 -4.57 -8.30
CA VAL A 574 -15.45 -4.68 -9.50
C VAL A 574 -15.98 -6.10 -9.69
N SER A 575 -17.28 -6.18 -10.02
CA SER A 575 -17.98 -7.44 -10.27
C SER A 575 -17.92 -7.85 -11.74
N THR A 576 -17.63 -9.11 -12.01
CA THR A 576 -17.79 -9.69 -13.35
C THR A 576 -19.28 -9.80 -13.70
N ILE A 577 -19.65 -9.30 -14.87
CA ILE A 577 -20.99 -9.50 -15.44
C ILE A 577 -20.89 -10.60 -16.48
N SER A 578 -21.84 -11.53 -16.49
CA SER A 578 -21.80 -12.66 -17.41
C SER A 578 -23.17 -13.01 -17.96
N ALA A 579 -23.16 -13.75 -19.07
CA ALA A 579 -24.31 -14.46 -19.58
C ALA A 579 -23.90 -15.90 -19.92
N ALA A 580 -24.83 -16.82 -19.70
CA ALA A 580 -24.66 -18.23 -20.03
C ALA A 580 -25.73 -18.66 -21.03
N SER A 581 -25.32 -19.39 -22.06
CA SER A 581 -26.24 -19.89 -23.09
C SER A 581 -27.21 -20.92 -22.51
N ILE A 582 -28.41 -20.96 -23.10
CA ILE A 582 -29.37 -22.04 -22.84
C ILE A 582 -28.87 -23.31 -23.53
N ASP A 583 -28.53 -23.19 -24.82
CA ASP A 583 -27.98 -24.27 -25.64
C ASP A 583 -26.54 -24.63 -25.27
N GLN A 584 -26.15 -25.86 -25.58
CA GLN A 584 -24.80 -26.37 -25.35
C GLN A 584 -24.09 -26.62 -26.67
N VAL A 585 -22.82 -26.21 -26.75
CA VAL A 585 -21.93 -26.63 -27.82
C VAL A 585 -21.40 -28.02 -27.52
N HIS A 586 -21.28 -28.86 -28.55
CA HIS A 586 -20.68 -30.17 -28.47
C HIS A 586 -19.32 -30.14 -29.16
N ILE A 587 -18.27 -30.33 -28.37
CA ILE A 587 -16.88 -30.36 -28.84
C ILE A 587 -16.45 -31.82 -28.94
N PHE A 588 -16.21 -32.25 -30.17
CA PHE A 588 -15.65 -33.57 -30.48
C PHE A 588 -14.13 -33.50 -30.47
N SER A 589 -13.50 -34.44 -29.77
CA SER A 589 -12.06 -34.62 -29.86
C SER A 589 -11.69 -35.06 -31.28
N PRO A 590 -10.61 -34.54 -31.91
CA PRO A 590 -9.87 -35.40 -32.82
C PRO A 590 -9.45 -36.64 -32.00
N GLU A 591 -9.60 -37.84 -32.56
CA GLU A 591 -8.85 -38.99 -32.06
C GLU A 591 -7.38 -38.54 -32.00
N ARG A 592 -6.88 -38.22 -30.81
CA ARG A 592 -5.45 -38.03 -30.63
C ARG A 592 -4.86 -39.41 -30.76
N ASP A 593 -4.45 -39.74 -31.97
CA ASP A 593 -3.54 -40.84 -32.20
C ASP A 593 -2.31 -40.63 -31.29
N SER A 594 -2.21 -41.52 -30.30
CA SER A 594 -1.08 -41.76 -29.39
C SER A 594 -0.72 -40.68 -28.35
N ASP A 595 -0.95 -41.06 -27.09
CA ASP A 595 -0.38 -40.52 -25.86
C ASP A 595 1.16 -40.50 -25.88
N TYR A 596 1.78 -39.46 -26.46
CA TYR A 596 3.21 -39.19 -26.25
C TYR A 596 3.50 -38.45 -24.92
N THR A 597 2.46 -38.02 -24.21
CA THR A 597 2.59 -37.27 -22.95
C THR A 597 3.13 -38.16 -21.83
N PHE A 598 2.66 -39.41 -21.71
CA PHE A 598 3.15 -40.36 -20.72
C PHE A 598 4.61 -40.81 -20.99
N PRO A 599 5.00 -41.17 -22.23
CA PRO A 599 6.40 -41.38 -22.59
C PRO A 599 7.29 -40.17 -22.32
N ALA A 600 6.82 -38.95 -22.63
CA ALA A 600 7.59 -37.73 -22.39
C ALA A 600 7.82 -37.47 -20.89
N ILE A 601 6.79 -37.61 -20.05
CA ILE A 601 6.89 -37.49 -18.59
C ILE A 601 7.81 -38.58 -18.04
N PHE A 602 7.70 -39.81 -18.53
CA PHE A 602 8.55 -40.93 -18.12
C PHE A 602 10.03 -40.70 -18.46
N ILE A 603 10.34 -40.22 -19.67
CA ILE A 603 11.71 -39.88 -20.09
C ILE A 603 12.27 -38.74 -19.22
N LEU A 604 11.44 -37.74 -18.88
CA LEU A 604 11.84 -36.61 -18.05
C LEU A 604 12.13 -37.05 -16.60
N PHE A 605 11.30 -37.95 -16.06
CA PHE A 605 11.52 -38.56 -14.75
C PHE A 605 12.79 -39.41 -14.74
N LEU A 606 13.02 -40.22 -15.78
CA LEU A 606 14.23 -41.03 -15.94
C LEU A 606 15.49 -40.15 -16.01
N GLY A 607 15.43 -39.05 -16.76
CA GLY A 607 16.52 -38.08 -16.89
C GLY A 607 16.87 -37.40 -15.55
N LEU A 608 15.87 -37.00 -14.77
CA LEU A 608 16.07 -36.44 -13.42
C LEU A 608 16.65 -37.48 -12.46
N LEU A 609 16.19 -38.73 -12.53
CA LEU A 609 16.69 -39.83 -11.70
C LEU A 609 18.16 -40.11 -11.99
N VAL A 610 18.54 -40.24 -13.26
CA VAL A 610 19.94 -40.44 -13.69
C VAL A 610 20.82 -39.25 -13.28
N SER A 611 20.31 -38.02 -13.40
CA SER A 611 21.02 -36.81 -12.98
C SER A 611 21.25 -36.78 -11.47
N SER A 612 20.23 -37.16 -10.68
CA SER A 612 20.34 -37.23 -9.22
C SER A 612 21.32 -38.31 -8.77
N ILE A 613 21.30 -39.50 -9.40
CA ILE A 613 22.23 -40.59 -9.12
C ILE A 613 23.65 -40.16 -9.49
N SER A 614 23.83 -39.49 -10.62
CA SER A 614 25.13 -38.97 -11.05
C SER A 614 25.66 -37.89 -10.11
N LEU A 615 24.81 -37.01 -9.60
CA LEU A 615 25.17 -35.99 -8.60
C LEU A 615 25.54 -36.64 -7.25
N ILE A 616 24.76 -37.62 -6.80
CA ILE A 616 25.05 -38.38 -5.57
C ILE A 616 26.37 -39.15 -5.72
N ALA A 617 26.58 -39.81 -6.87
CA ALA A 617 27.81 -40.50 -7.18
C ALA A 617 28.98 -39.52 -7.23
N TYR A 618 28.84 -38.37 -7.89
CA TYR A 618 29.85 -37.31 -7.93
C TYR A 618 30.20 -36.80 -6.53
N ILE A 619 29.20 -36.49 -5.68
CA ILE A 619 29.42 -36.04 -4.30
C ILE A 619 30.12 -37.13 -3.46
N LYS A 620 29.75 -38.40 -3.65
CA LYS A 620 30.34 -39.53 -2.93
C LYS A 620 31.77 -39.83 -3.40
N PHE A 621 32.02 -39.77 -4.70
CA PHE A 621 33.34 -39.92 -5.32
C PHE A 621 34.27 -38.77 -4.93
N ASN A 622 33.75 -37.55 -4.84
CA ASN A 622 34.52 -36.38 -4.40
C ASN A 622 34.82 -36.44 -2.88
N LYS A 623 33.92 -36.99 -2.05
CA LYS A 623 34.22 -37.33 -0.65
C LYS A 623 35.32 -38.39 -0.53
N GLU A 624 35.35 -39.38 -1.41
CA GLU A 624 36.39 -40.43 -1.44
C GLU A 624 37.74 -39.89 -1.95
N TYR A 625 37.71 -38.96 -2.91
CA TYR A 625 38.90 -38.25 -3.41
C TYR A 625 39.49 -37.30 -2.36
N VAL A 626 38.65 -36.54 -1.65
CA VAL A 626 39.07 -35.62 -0.58
C VAL A 626 39.60 -36.38 0.65
N THR A 627 39.08 -37.56 0.96
CA THR A 627 39.61 -38.41 2.03
C THR A 627 40.93 -39.09 1.65
N LYS A 628 41.12 -39.49 0.38
CA LYS A 628 42.43 -39.93 -0.13
C LYS A 628 43.47 -38.79 -0.16
N PHE A 629 43.09 -37.58 -0.56
CA PHE A 629 44.00 -36.41 -0.54
C PHE A 629 44.40 -35.98 0.88
N LYS A 630 43.47 -36.04 1.86
CA LYS A 630 43.82 -35.79 3.28
C LYS A 630 44.75 -36.85 3.88
N LYS A 631 44.72 -38.10 3.38
CA LYS A 631 45.70 -39.14 3.77
C LYS A 631 47.08 -38.91 3.13
N PHE A 632 47.16 -38.35 1.93
CA PHE A 632 48.43 -38.03 1.26
C PHE A 632 49.09 -36.74 1.76
N ALA A 633 48.32 -35.76 2.25
CA ALA A 633 48.87 -34.52 2.81
C ALA A 633 49.46 -34.67 4.24
N ARG A 634 49.14 -35.76 4.96
CA ARG A 634 49.59 -35.99 6.34
C ARG A 634 50.90 -36.78 6.48
N THR A 635 51.50 -37.26 5.39
CA THR A 635 52.71 -38.11 5.42
C THR A 635 53.98 -37.44 4.87
N ARG A 636 53.99 -36.11 4.65
CA ARG A 636 55.18 -35.41 4.09
C ARG A 636 55.66 -34.18 4.87
N LYS A 637 55.59 -34.21 6.20
CA LYS A 637 56.34 -33.29 7.08
C LYS A 637 56.74 -33.97 8.40
N VAL A 638 57.72 -34.87 8.37
CA VAL A 638 58.72 -35.06 9.45
C VAL A 638 59.97 -35.71 8.85
N LYS A 639 61.06 -34.94 8.79
CA LYS A 639 62.50 -35.28 8.71
C LYS A 639 63.14 -34.01 8.14
N GLY A 640 63.95 -33.23 8.81
CA GLY A 640 64.52 -33.21 10.16
C GLY A 640 65.50 -32.04 10.10
N PHE A 641 65.47 -31.12 11.06
CA PHE A 641 66.49 -30.09 11.20
C PHE A 641 67.39 -30.49 12.37
N VAL A 642 68.68 -30.69 12.10
CA VAL A 642 69.75 -30.65 13.09
C VAL A 642 70.79 -29.65 12.60
N GLY A 643 71.09 -28.70 13.47
CA GLY A 643 72.16 -27.70 13.39
C GLY A 643 71.62 -26.29 13.17
N VAL A 644 71.97 -25.26 13.95
CA VAL A 644 72.81 -25.06 15.13
C VAL A 644 72.45 -23.64 15.66
N GLN A 645 72.42 -23.46 16.99
CA GLN A 645 72.60 -22.26 17.86
C GLN A 645 72.08 -20.86 17.38
N SER A 646 71.40 -20.07 18.23
CA SER A 646 71.98 -19.43 19.42
C SER A 646 70.95 -18.95 20.46
N ALA A 647 71.44 -18.72 21.68
CA ALA A 647 70.75 -18.29 22.89
C ALA A 647 70.05 -16.92 22.77
N ILE A 648 69.00 -16.62 23.55
CA ILE A 648 69.07 -15.84 24.80
C ILE A 648 67.80 -16.06 25.67
N THR A 649 68.01 -15.87 26.96
CA THR A 649 67.25 -16.20 28.17
C THR A 649 65.89 -15.55 28.44
N ARG A 650 65.10 -16.36 29.15
CA ARG A 650 63.79 -16.26 29.84
C ARG A 650 63.68 -15.21 30.96
N VAL A 651 62.51 -14.58 31.14
CA VAL A 651 61.83 -14.33 32.44
C VAL A 651 60.30 -14.39 32.26
N ARG A 652 59.59 -14.77 33.33
CA ARG A 652 58.28 -15.45 33.45
C ARG A 652 57.37 -14.70 34.43
N SER A 653 56.05 -14.73 34.24
CA SER A 653 55.00 -14.97 35.28
C SER A 653 53.59 -14.84 34.66
N LYS A 654 52.81 -15.94 34.58
CA LYS A 654 51.82 -16.56 35.51
C LYS A 654 50.37 -16.01 35.27
N LEU A 655 49.45 -16.83 34.73
CA LEU A 655 48.39 -17.65 35.41
C LEU A 655 47.24 -16.75 35.97
N LEU A 656 45.92 -16.96 35.84
CA LEU A 656 44.94 -18.07 35.61
C LEU A 656 43.70 -17.47 34.88
N SER A 657 42.85 -18.11 34.07
CA SER A 657 42.12 -19.41 34.07
C SER A 657 40.95 -19.53 35.05
N SER A 658 39.71 -19.56 34.56
CA SER A 658 38.87 -20.78 34.45
C SER A 658 37.42 -20.44 34.03
N THR A 659 36.52 -21.33 33.63
CA THR A 659 36.47 -22.54 32.77
C THR A 659 34.98 -22.88 32.72
N MET A 660 34.36 -22.92 31.53
CA MET A 660 33.09 -23.62 31.30
C MET A 660 33.36 -25.13 31.28
N ASN A 661 32.37 -25.95 31.67
CA ASN A 661 32.21 -27.26 31.05
C ASN A 661 30.75 -27.72 31.02
N THR A 662 30.41 -28.18 29.83
CA THR A 662 29.34 -29.08 29.37
C THR A 662 29.43 -30.47 30.01
N LEU A 663 28.33 -31.22 30.06
CA LEU A 663 28.14 -32.40 29.19
C LEU A 663 26.80 -33.14 29.45
N THR A 664 26.35 -33.70 28.33
CA THR A 664 25.28 -34.66 27.98
C THR A 664 25.22 -35.98 28.77
N GLY A 665 24.05 -36.65 28.71
CA GLY A 665 24.01 -38.10 28.43
C GLY A 665 22.97 -38.97 29.16
N SER A 666 21.81 -39.16 28.51
CA SER A 666 20.88 -40.32 28.51
C SER A 666 20.95 -41.43 29.59
N THR A 667 19.79 -41.76 30.19
CA THR A 667 19.22 -43.12 30.15
C THR A 667 17.75 -43.12 30.62
N VAL A 668 16.93 -43.93 29.94
CA VAL A 668 15.49 -44.12 30.14
C VAL A 668 15.23 -45.05 31.33
N THR A 669 14.23 -44.76 32.15
CA THR A 669 13.41 -45.79 32.82
C THR A 669 11.99 -45.25 33.07
N ASN A 670 11.02 -46.09 32.70
CA ASN A 670 9.58 -45.88 32.84
C ASN A 670 9.15 -45.92 34.31
N ALA A 671 8.26 -45.02 34.72
CA ALA A 671 6.99 -45.39 35.39
C ALA A 671 6.13 -44.12 35.63
N PRO A 672 4.82 -44.18 35.31
CA PRO A 672 3.87 -43.10 35.54
C PRO A 672 3.07 -43.34 36.82
N SER A 673 2.72 -42.28 37.56
CA SER A 673 1.63 -42.32 38.55
C SER A 673 1.43 -40.89 39.06
N SER A 674 0.48 -40.16 38.51
CA SER A 674 -0.92 -40.07 38.95
C SER A 674 -1.14 -38.97 39.99
N LYS A 675 -2.21 -38.20 39.71
CA LYS A 675 -3.24 -37.68 40.62
C LYS A 675 -2.83 -37.55 42.10
N GLN A 676 -3.09 -36.46 42.82
CA GLN A 676 -4.36 -35.73 42.88
C GLN A 676 -4.18 -34.59 43.89
N VAL A 677 -4.76 -33.42 43.58
CA VAL A 677 -5.68 -32.64 44.43
C VAL A 677 -5.37 -32.47 45.93
N SER A 678 -5.20 -31.22 46.35
CA SER A 678 -6.06 -30.49 47.33
C SER A 678 -5.43 -29.11 47.61
N ARG A 679 -6.08 -27.98 47.29
CA ARG A 679 -7.01 -27.23 48.16
C ARG A 679 -6.57 -27.21 49.64
N TRP A 680 -6.08 -26.07 50.16
CA TRP A 680 -6.88 -25.04 50.84
C TRP A 680 -6.03 -23.98 51.55
N SER A 681 -6.54 -22.73 51.51
CA SER A 681 -6.51 -21.66 52.53
C SER A 681 -5.19 -21.27 53.23
N SER A 682 -4.84 -19.98 53.17
CA SER A 682 -5.22 -19.00 54.21
C SER A 682 -4.43 -17.68 54.10
N MET A 683 -5.15 -16.57 54.23
CA MET A 683 -4.63 -15.23 54.47
C MET A 683 -4.17 -15.07 55.93
N ARG A 684 -3.10 -14.29 56.15
CA ARG A 684 -2.91 -13.17 57.11
C ARG A 684 -1.42 -12.79 57.06
N SER A 685 -0.95 -11.60 56.65
CA SER A 685 -1.19 -10.21 57.06
C SER A 685 -0.23 -9.68 58.16
N VAL A 686 0.50 -8.60 57.80
CA VAL A 686 0.99 -7.46 58.65
C VAL A 686 2.34 -7.67 59.41
N PRO A 687 3.10 -6.63 59.87
CA PRO A 687 3.31 -5.18 59.52
C PRO A 687 4.81 -4.87 59.17
N GLY A 688 5.35 -3.67 58.90
CA GLY A 688 4.96 -2.25 58.97
C GLY A 688 6.23 -1.37 59.22
N HIS A 689 6.12 -0.07 58.87
CA HIS A 689 6.95 1.14 59.19
C HIS A 689 7.16 1.97 57.90
N LEU A 690 6.41 3.04 57.58
CA LEU A 690 6.24 4.37 58.20
C LEU A 690 7.54 5.17 58.39
N TYR A 691 7.74 6.19 57.55
CA TYR A 691 8.05 7.56 57.99
C TYR A 691 7.41 8.59 57.05
N SER A 692 6.95 9.68 57.65
CA SER A 692 6.10 10.74 57.11
C SER A 692 6.78 12.11 57.20
N SER A 693 6.14 13.10 56.56
CA SER A 693 6.22 14.56 56.75
C SER A 693 7.20 15.29 55.81
N LYS A 694 6.85 16.42 55.18
CA LYS A 694 5.97 17.54 55.59
C LYS A 694 5.35 18.28 54.39
N HIS A 695 4.07 18.62 54.55
CA HIS A 695 3.40 19.75 53.88
C HIS A 695 3.88 21.09 54.45
N LEU A 696 3.82 22.16 53.64
CA LEU A 696 3.41 23.49 54.11
C LEU A 696 2.68 24.24 52.98
N TYR A 697 1.45 24.64 53.31
CA TYR A 697 0.53 25.53 52.60
C TYR A 697 1.07 26.98 52.53
N SER A 698 0.62 27.77 51.55
CA SER A 698 -0.34 28.86 51.79
C SER A 698 -0.55 29.75 50.56
N SER A 699 -1.81 29.81 50.15
CA SER A 699 -2.47 30.84 49.34
C SER A 699 -2.31 32.27 49.88
N ARG A 700 -2.37 33.27 48.99
CA ARG A 700 -3.28 34.46 49.12
C ARG A 700 -3.30 35.35 47.87
N LEU A 701 -4.51 35.53 47.34
CA LEU A 701 -5.14 36.74 46.79
C LEU A 701 -4.27 37.97 46.46
N LYS A 702 -4.30 38.38 45.18
CA LYS A 702 -4.97 39.60 44.72
C LYS A 702 -5.29 39.51 43.23
#